data_AF-A0A3M0WSD8-F1
#
_entry.id   AF-A0A3M0WSD8-F1
#
_cell.length_a   1.000
_cell.length_b   1.000
_cell.length_c   1.000
_cell.angle_alpha   90.00
_cell.angle_beta   90.00
_cell.angle_gamma   90.00
#
_symmetry.space_group_name_H-M   'P 1'
#
loop_
_entity.id
_entity.type
_entity.pdbx_description
1 polymer ?
#
loop_
_entity_poly.entity_id
_entity_poly.type
_entity_poly.pdbx_seq_one_letter_code
_entity_poly.pdbx_strand_id
1 'polypeptide(L)'
;MRPVAHGGRQMTSKGSGGMGGGGTPLDEVVEGTSGRDVIDSGYTGDPEGDRVDHNDNAAGTNDDVIEAYGGDDRIEAGAGDDTVHAGGGRDYVAGGAGDDRILGEGGDDHLYGGDGDDELCAGDGRDDVNGGDGNDVLAGGADSDRLHGNAGDDVLYGGAGIDSLWGGGGDDVLVGGEGADHFDGGTGSDVIKAEGGDAVDGGRGGSDDDRLQVEGTVQVLVGGVYHTLSPGDSLDLGAGTNAWGTVFFPDGKFLHFQNIERIESVDHHDDGSGDCGTGGGTGGGAGLDYVVEGTDGNDVIDVHYTGDPEGDRVDHNDNAAGTNDDVIEAYGGDDRIRAGAGNDTIHAGEGDDYASGDDGDDTLWLGEGDDKGSGDAGDDRIFGEGGNDVLHGGKGDDVLSGGAGNDVLEGGTGNDILAGNAGDDDLKGGKGDDELCGGDGDDRLDGGTGNDVLDGDAGADVLIGGKGADILQAGAGDTADGGTGGTDIDTLQLEGAVEVHIDGGGVYTLSPGDILDFGSGANLSGHAVLGGGETVPFSNIERIESVEHHEGGTGCICFTAGTMIATPHGEVPVQALEVGDRVITRDSGVQRIVWIGTQRFGGRKLLEHPALRPVLIRAGALGGGLPERDMLVSPQHRMLLVSREVDLLYGEPEVLAAARHLVGRPGIEQVTAREVEYVHIMFERHELVLADGAWSESFQPGDWSLGTVGAEQRAEICAIFPELAEAVGQDRPVAMPAARRSLKKHEVKLVVL
;
A
#
# COMPACT_ATOMS: atom_id res chain seq x y z
N MET A 1 23.79 82.89 2.24
CA MET A 1 24.57 82.04 1.33
C MET A 1 23.86 80.69 1.24
N ARG A 2 23.56 80.20 0.02
CA ARG A 2 23.18 78.79 -0.26
C ARG A 2 24.45 77.87 -0.13
N PRO A 3 24.40 76.53 -0.28
CA PRO A 3 23.64 75.44 0.39
C PRO A 3 24.53 74.19 0.77
N VAL A 4 23.89 73.02 1.04
CA VAL A 4 24.35 71.56 1.00
C VAL A 4 25.30 71.02 2.11
N ALA A 5 25.31 69.75 2.59
CA ALA A 5 24.71 68.46 2.18
C ALA A 5 24.65 67.41 3.33
N HIS A 6 23.76 66.43 3.13
CA HIS A 6 23.53 65.04 3.64
C HIS A 6 24.28 64.37 4.81
N GLY A 7 23.48 63.59 5.57
CA GLY A 7 23.67 62.13 5.67
C GLY A 7 23.58 61.51 7.07
N GLY A 8 22.58 60.63 7.31
CA GLY A 8 22.62 59.61 8.38
C GLY A 8 21.54 59.71 9.46
N ARG A 9 20.48 58.91 9.31
CA ARG A 9 19.32 58.74 10.21
C ARG A 9 19.66 57.67 11.26
N GLN A 10 19.48 57.99 12.55
CA GLN A 10 19.61 57.04 13.67
C GLN A 10 18.30 56.96 14.45
N MET A 11 18.03 55.76 14.94
CA MET A 11 16.84 55.25 15.63
C MET A 11 16.29 56.13 16.76
N THR A 12 14.96 56.14 16.88
CA THR A 12 14.17 56.48 18.09
C THR A 12 12.88 55.66 17.99
N SER A 13 12.22 55.13 19.00
CA SER A 13 12.44 54.86 20.43
C SER A 13 11.10 54.25 20.87
N LYS A 14 11.13 53.23 21.74
CA LYS A 14 9.96 52.56 22.32
C LYS A 14 8.84 53.51 22.76
N GLY A 15 7.61 53.18 22.39
CA GLY A 15 6.36 53.76 22.89
C GLY A 15 5.36 52.66 23.26
N SER A 16 5.06 52.60 24.56
CA SER A 16 3.94 51.97 25.28
C SER A 16 2.87 51.19 24.50
N GLY A 17 2.69 49.93 24.88
CA GLY A 17 1.55 49.10 24.48
C GLY A 17 0.21 49.63 24.96
N GLY A 18 -0.74 49.64 24.04
CA GLY A 18 -2.18 49.65 24.26
C GLY A 18 -2.76 48.42 23.56
N MET A 19 -3.64 47.71 24.25
CA MET A 19 -4.41 46.58 23.73
C MET A 19 -5.23 46.97 22.49
N GLY A 20 -5.24 46.11 21.47
CA GLY A 20 -6.16 46.17 20.33
C GLY A 20 -6.00 44.94 19.43
N GLY A 21 -7.03 44.08 19.41
CA GLY A 21 -7.29 43.05 18.39
C GLY A 21 -6.23 41.95 18.23
N GLY A 22 -6.36 40.85 18.97
CA GLY A 22 -5.90 39.57 18.45
C GLY A 22 -6.96 39.10 17.48
N GLY A 23 -6.77 39.38 16.19
CA GLY A 23 -7.33 38.50 15.16
C GLY A 23 -6.47 37.24 15.16
N THR A 24 -7.10 36.09 15.01
CA THR A 24 -6.41 34.88 14.54
C THR A 24 -5.64 35.23 13.25
N PRO A 25 -4.46 34.65 13.02
CA PRO A 25 -3.83 34.73 11.70
C PRO A 25 -4.80 34.16 10.67
N LEU A 26 -4.87 34.78 9.50
CA LEU A 26 -5.54 34.22 8.32
C LEU A 26 -4.99 32.82 8.06
N ASP A 27 -5.88 31.87 7.80
CA ASP A 27 -5.56 30.50 7.43
C ASP A 27 -5.79 30.21 5.96
N GLU A 28 -6.09 31.25 5.17
CA GLU A 28 -6.16 31.24 3.70
C GLU A 28 -7.40 30.51 3.16
N VAL A 29 -8.39 30.22 4.01
CA VAL A 29 -9.67 29.59 3.64
C VAL A 29 -10.82 30.54 3.97
N VAL A 30 -11.74 30.74 3.03
CA VAL A 30 -12.98 31.49 3.26
C VAL A 30 -14.06 30.52 3.75
N GLU A 31 -14.40 30.62 5.02
CA GLU A 31 -15.28 29.69 5.70
C GLU A 31 -16.74 30.20 5.77
N GLY A 32 -17.65 29.38 5.27
CA GLY A 32 -19.09 29.50 5.42
C GLY A 32 -19.60 28.99 6.77
N THR A 33 -20.89 28.73 6.84
CA THR A 33 -21.56 28.12 7.99
C THR A 33 -22.42 26.96 7.54
N SER A 34 -22.86 26.13 8.48
CA SER A 34 -23.75 25.01 8.18
C SER A 34 -25.21 25.43 7.83
N GLY A 35 -25.44 26.60 7.26
CA GLY A 35 -26.75 26.98 6.74
C GLY A 35 -26.65 28.15 5.78
N ARG A 36 -27.66 28.33 4.91
CA ARG A 36 -27.67 29.29 3.80
C ARG A 36 -26.80 30.54 3.98
N ASP A 37 -25.71 30.57 3.24
CA ASP A 37 -24.77 31.65 3.10
C ASP A 37 -24.79 32.27 1.69
N VAL A 38 -24.24 33.48 1.61
CA VAL A 38 -23.93 34.15 0.35
C VAL A 38 -22.47 34.56 0.45
N ILE A 39 -21.62 33.76 -0.18
CA ILE A 39 -20.17 33.91 -0.17
C ILE A 39 -19.78 34.58 -1.49
N ASP A 40 -19.39 35.85 -1.41
CA ASP A 40 -18.93 36.67 -2.52
C ASP A 40 -17.79 37.59 -2.03
N SER A 41 -17.20 38.42 -2.89
CA SER A 41 -16.19 39.43 -2.49
C SER A 41 -16.64 40.40 -1.37
N GLY A 42 -17.94 40.46 -1.05
CA GLY A 42 -18.52 41.21 0.06
C GLY A 42 -18.68 40.42 1.36
N TYR A 43 -18.41 39.11 1.36
CA TYR A 43 -18.54 38.23 2.51
C TYR A 43 -17.59 38.65 3.64
N THR A 44 -18.08 38.54 4.87
CA THR A 44 -17.37 38.92 6.10
C THR A 44 -17.72 38.01 7.28
N GLY A 45 -18.28 36.83 6.97
CA GLY A 45 -18.70 35.85 7.98
C GLY A 45 -17.55 35.00 8.49
N ASP A 46 -16.44 34.98 7.75
CA ASP A 46 -15.21 34.27 8.06
C ASP A 46 -14.64 34.62 9.45
N PRO A 47 -14.30 33.63 10.31
CA PRO A 47 -13.87 33.90 11.68
C PRO A 47 -12.45 34.48 11.78
N GLU A 48 -11.58 34.16 10.83
CA GLU A 48 -10.18 34.58 10.73
C GLU A 48 -10.04 35.91 9.98
N GLY A 49 -11.00 36.18 9.10
CA GLY A 49 -11.19 37.40 8.32
C GLY A 49 -10.76 37.29 6.86
N ASP A 50 -10.56 36.08 6.35
CA ASP A 50 -10.24 35.74 4.96
C ASP A 50 -11.38 36.16 4.01
N ARG A 51 -11.02 36.53 2.77
CA ARG A 51 -11.96 37.17 1.84
C ARG A 51 -11.67 36.77 0.41
N VAL A 52 -12.76 36.40 -0.26
CA VAL A 52 -12.80 36.24 -1.71
C VAL A 52 -12.26 37.48 -2.42
N ASP A 53 -11.35 37.27 -3.38
CA ASP A 53 -10.83 38.23 -4.35
C ASP A 53 -10.01 39.36 -3.70
N HIS A 54 -9.37 39.10 -2.55
CA HIS A 54 -8.76 40.14 -1.72
C HIS A 54 -7.22 40.06 -1.61
N ASN A 55 -6.59 39.12 -2.31
CA ASN A 55 -5.14 38.88 -2.32
C ASN A 55 -4.54 38.65 -0.92
N ASP A 56 -5.27 37.93 -0.08
CA ASP A 56 -4.86 37.59 1.27
C ASP A 56 -4.35 36.15 1.45
N ASN A 57 -4.31 35.35 0.38
CA ASN A 57 -3.57 34.09 0.31
C ASN A 57 -2.02 34.29 0.37
N ALA A 58 -1.25 33.23 0.62
CA ALA A 58 0.21 33.30 0.73
C ALA A 58 0.93 33.82 -0.53
N ALA A 59 0.34 33.58 -1.71
CA ALA A 59 0.88 34.00 -3.00
C ALA A 59 0.60 35.48 -3.31
N GLY A 60 -0.39 36.08 -2.64
CA GLY A 60 -0.94 37.40 -2.94
C GLY A 60 -1.60 37.44 -4.32
N THR A 61 -2.22 36.33 -4.73
CA THR A 61 -3.06 36.17 -5.93
C THR A 61 -4.54 36.20 -5.52
N ASN A 62 -5.45 36.14 -6.47
CA ASN A 62 -6.88 36.05 -6.14
C ASN A 62 -7.38 34.61 -6.05
N ASP A 63 -6.48 33.62 -6.16
CA ASP A 63 -6.80 32.19 -6.06
C ASP A 63 -7.32 31.87 -4.64
N ASP A 64 -8.61 31.63 -4.51
CA ASP A 64 -9.29 31.50 -3.22
C ASP A 64 -9.64 30.03 -2.91
N VAL A 65 -9.57 29.65 -1.64
CA VAL A 65 -10.12 28.37 -1.16
C VAL A 65 -11.39 28.67 -0.35
N ILE A 66 -12.53 28.09 -0.73
CA ILE A 66 -13.83 28.35 -0.11
C ILE A 66 -14.42 27.04 0.45
N GLU A 67 -14.72 27.03 1.75
CA GLU A 67 -15.45 25.94 2.42
C GLU A 67 -16.82 26.44 2.89
N ALA A 68 -17.90 26.15 2.15
CA ALA A 68 -19.25 26.58 2.51
C ALA A 68 -19.92 25.66 3.56
N TYR A 69 -19.46 24.41 3.67
CA TYR A 69 -19.93 23.34 4.56
C TYR A 69 -21.28 22.74 4.26
N GLY A 70 -22.36 23.49 4.33
CA GLY A 70 -23.65 22.92 3.95
C GLY A 70 -24.77 23.87 4.27
N GLY A 71 -25.84 23.82 3.51
CA GLY A 71 -26.73 24.95 3.44
C GLY A 71 -27.59 24.88 2.20
N ASP A 72 -27.90 26.05 1.67
CA ASP A 72 -28.46 26.19 0.31
C ASP A 72 -27.80 27.48 -0.16
N ASP A 73 -26.53 27.38 -0.50
CA ASP A 73 -25.56 28.45 -0.52
C ASP A 73 -25.47 29.10 -1.91
N ARG A 74 -24.99 30.34 -1.93
CA ARG A 74 -24.65 31.03 -3.18
C ARG A 74 -23.21 31.49 -3.09
N ILE A 75 -22.37 30.94 -3.94
CA ILE A 75 -20.93 31.18 -3.96
C ILE A 75 -20.55 31.83 -5.31
N GLU A 76 -19.77 32.91 -5.24
CA GLU A 76 -19.16 33.58 -6.38
C GLU A 76 -17.67 33.75 -6.04
N ALA A 77 -16.79 32.91 -6.61
CA ALA A 77 -15.36 32.85 -6.28
C ALA A 77 -14.55 33.97 -6.97
N GLY A 78 -14.89 34.30 -8.21
CA GLY A 78 -14.54 35.57 -8.82
C GLY A 78 -13.47 35.47 -9.89
N ALA A 79 -12.21 35.73 -9.55
CA ALA A 79 -11.12 35.73 -10.52
C ALA A 79 -9.90 35.09 -9.88
N GLY A 80 -9.11 34.33 -10.63
CA GLY A 80 -8.08 33.47 -10.06
C GLY A 80 -8.48 32.02 -10.26
N ASP A 81 -7.57 31.12 -9.94
CA ASP A 81 -7.79 29.68 -10.05
C ASP A 81 -8.34 29.21 -8.69
N ASP A 82 -9.66 29.16 -8.55
CA ASP A 82 -10.33 29.02 -7.25
C ASP A 82 -10.63 27.56 -6.90
N THR A 83 -10.68 27.22 -5.61
CA THR A 83 -11.13 25.90 -5.12
C THR A 83 -12.35 26.06 -4.21
N VAL A 84 -13.48 25.48 -4.59
CA VAL A 84 -14.76 25.63 -3.88
C VAL A 84 -15.32 24.29 -3.44
N HIS A 85 -15.59 24.16 -2.14
CA HIS A 85 -16.39 23.08 -1.54
C HIS A 85 -17.75 23.64 -1.10
N ALA A 86 -18.81 23.34 -1.86
CA ALA A 86 -20.17 23.79 -1.56
C ALA A 86 -20.75 23.06 -0.33
N GLY A 87 -20.44 21.78 -0.20
CA GLY A 87 -20.91 20.95 0.89
C GLY A 87 -22.34 20.46 0.68
N GLY A 88 -23.04 20.02 1.74
CA GLY A 88 -24.38 19.46 1.55
C GLY A 88 -25.45 20.55 1.41
N GLY A 89 -26.24 20.59 0.34
CA GLY A 89 -27.23 21.65 0.14
C GLY A 89 -27.91 21.66 -1.20
N ARG A 90 -28.71 22.70 -1.48
CA ARG A 90 -28.97 23.10 -2.88
C ARG A 90 -28.21 24.38 -3.13
N ASP A 91 -27.11 24.24 -3.82
CA ASP A 91 -26.10 25.28 -3.92
C ASP A 91 -26.04 25.86 -5.33
N TYR A 92 -25.59 27.10 -5.39
CA TYR A 92 -25.31 27.80 -6.64
C TYR A 92 -23.86 28.28 -6.55
N VAL A 93 -23.00 27.71 -7.38
CA VAL A 93 -21.57 28.06 -7.41
C VAL A 93 -21.22 28.64 -8.77
N ALA A 94 -20.49 29.74 -8.77
CA ALA A 94 -19.83 30.29 -9.94
C ALA A 94 -18.34 30.46 -9.63
N GLY A 95 -17.48 29.77 -10.38
CA GLY A 95 -16.01 29.89 -10.31
C GLY A 95 -15.59 31.29 -10.75
N GLY A 96 -15.69 31.57 -12.04
CA GLY A 96 -15.56 32.92 -12.58
C GLY A 96 -14.56 33.01 -13.71
N ALA A 97 -13.32 33.36 -13.42
CA ALA A 97 -12.29 33.49 -14.44
C ALA A 97 -10.96 32.98 -13.92
N GLY A 98 -10.35 32.03 -14.62
CA GLY A 98 -9.25 31.22 -14.11
C GLY A 98 -9.65 29.75 -14.20
N ASP A 99 -8.71 28.87 -13.89
CA ASP A 99 -8.93 27.42 -13.98
C ASP A 99 -9.47 26.95 -12.61
N ASP A 100 -10.79 26.83 -12.48
CA ASP A 100 -11.47 26.65 -11.20
C ASP A 100 -11.76 25.18 -10.87
N ARG A 101 -11.68 24.80 -9.59
CA ARG A 101 -12.11 23.49 -9.07
C ARG A 101 -13.33 23.62 -8.17
N ILE A 102 -14.44 22.99 -8.54
CA ILE A 102 -15.72 23.09 -7.81
C ILE A 102 -16.25 21.71 -7.43
N LEU A 103 -16.53 21.52 -6.14
CA LEU A 103 -17.15 20.33 -5.56
C LEU A 103 -18.53 20.69 -4.97
N GLY A 104 -19.59 20.16 -5.59
CA GLY A 104 -20.99 20.30 -5.15
C GLY A 104 -21.32 19.42 -3.95
N GLU A 105 -20.71 18.24 -3.83
CA GLU A 105 -20.96 17.22 -2.82
C GLU A 105 -22.38 16.65 -2.82
N GLY A 106 -23.37 17.30 -2.19
CA GLY A 106 -24.66 16.64 -1.99
C GLY A 106 -25.85 17.56 -2.06
N GLY A 107 -26.64 17.40 -3.13
CA GLY A 107 -28.02 17.84 -3.26
C GLY A 107 -28.39 18.13 -4.71
N ASP A 108 -29.12 19.21 -4.98
CA ASP A 108 -29.57 19.48 -6.37
C ASP A 108 -28.95 20.80 -6.80
N ASP A 109 -27.70 20.77 -7.25
CA ASP A 109 -26.80 21.90 -7.35
C ASP A 109 -26.76 22.51 -8.75
N HIS A 110 -26.33 23.77 -8.78
CA HIS A 110 -26.09 24.53 -10.00
C HIS A 110 -24.64 25.02 -10.00
N LEU A 111 -23.79 24.37 -10.79
CA LEU A 111 -22.37 24.66 -10.88
C LEU A 111 -22.03 25.32 -12.21
N TYR A 112 -21.23 26.38 -12.17
CA TYR A 112 -20.79 27.13 -13.34
C TYR A 112 -19.29 27.42 -13.19
N GLY A 113 -18.46 26.92 -14.11
CA GLY A 113 -17.01 27.13 -14.14
C GLY A 113 -16.71 28.57 -14.47
N GLY A 114 -16.74 28.93 -15.75
CA GLY A 114 -16.56 30.32 -16.15
C GLY A 114 -15.77 30.49 -17.43
N ASP A 115 -14.75 31.36 -17.37
CA ASP A 115 -13.72 31.46 -18.39
C ASP A 115 -12.46 30.74 -17.83
N GLY A 116 -11.95 29.70 -18.48
CA GLY A 116 -10.81 28.91 -17.98
C GLY A 116 -11.02 27.43 -18.22
N ASP A 117 -9.98 26.62 -17.98
CA ASP A 117 -10.09 25.17 -18.08
C ASP A 117 -10.53 24.64 -16.69
N ASP A 118 -11.83 24.41 -16.49
CA ASP A 118 -12.42 24.19 -15.17
C ASP A 118 -12.66 22.70 -14.83
N GLU A 119 -12.62 22.33 -13.54
CA GLU A 119 -12.97 20.99 -13.03
C GLU A 119 -14.18 21.06 -12.09
N LEU A 120 -15.33 20.53 -12.54
CA LEU A 120 -16.60 20.58 -11.81
C LEU A 120 -17.10 19.18 -11.48
N CYS A 121 -17.37 18.93 -10.21
CA CYS A 121 -17.90 17.65 -9.73
C CYS A 121 -19.14 17.90 -8.85
N ALA A 122 -20.31 17.46 -9.31
CA ALA A 122 -21.59 17.82 -8.68
C ALA A 122 -21.92 16.93 -7.49
N GLY A 123 -21.86 15.61 -7.64
CA GLY A 123 -21.92 14.67 -6.51
C GLY A 123 -23.24 13.93 -6.43
N ASP A 124 -23.83 13.85 -5.23
CA ASP A 124 -25.13 13.22 -5.03
C ASP A 124 -26.26 14.19 -5.40
N GLY A 125 -27.16 13.77 -6.29
CA GLY A 125 -28.47 14.39 -6.50
C GLY A 125 -28.60 15.01 -7.88
N ARG A 126 -29.64 15.84 -8.10
CA ARG A 126 -30.02 16.20 -9.48
C ARG A 126 -29.46 17.56 -9.91
N ASP A 127 -28.38 17.51 -10.67
CA ASP A 127 -27.51 18.66 -10.86
C ASP A 127 -27.60 19.30 -12.26
N ASP A 128 -27.14 20.55 -12.33
CA ASP A 128 -26.98 21.35 -13.54
C ASP A 128 -25.56 21.92 -13.54
N VAL A 129 -24.68 21.27 -14.29
CA VAL A 129 -23.25 21.54 -14.38
C VAL A 129 -22.93 22.18 -15.72
N ASN A 130 -22.17 23.27 -15.70
CA ASN A 130 -21.80 24.02 -16.88
C ASN A 130 -20.33 24.45 -16.77
N GLY A 131 -19.49 24.00 -17.71
CA GLY A 131 -18.06 24.33 -17.75
C GLY A 131 -17.89 25.81 -18.10
N GLY A 132 -18.03 26.14 -19.39
CA GLY A 132 -18.05 27.53 -19.83
C GLY A 132 -17.22 27.74 -21.09
N ASP A 133 -16.34 28.74 -21.06
CA ASP A 133 -15.36 28.95 -22.12
C ASP A 133 -14.03 28.35 -21.65
N GLY A 134 -13.51 27.32 -22.33
CA GLY A 134 -12.27 26.62 -21.97
C GLY A 134 -12.45 25.12 -22.13
N ASN A 135 -11.38 24.35 -21.88
CA ASN A 135 -11.42 22.90 -21.97
C ASN A 135 -11.75 22.33 -20.59
N ASP A 136 -13.02 22.01 -20.37
CA ASP A 136 -13.55 21.73 -19.04
C ASP A 136 -13.70 20.22 -18.76
N VAL A 137 -13.63 19.83 -17.48
CA VAL A 137 -14.00 18.49 -17.01
C VAL A 137 -15.18 18.54 -16.06
N LEU A 138 -16.24 17.82 -16.41
CA LEU A 138 -17.51 17.83 -15.70
C LEU A 138 -17.91 16.41 -15.27
N ALA A 139 -18.23 16.24 -14.00
CA ALA A 139 -18.79 15.01 -13.45
C ALA A 139 -20.17 15.26 -12.80
N GLY A 140 -21.19 14.53 -13.27
CA GLY A 140 -22.54 14.54 -12.71
C GLY A 140 -22.60 13.83 -11.36
N GLY A 141 -22.03 12.63 -11.29
CA GLY A 141 -22.02 11.83 -10.06
C GLY A 141 -23.22 10.89 -10.01
N ALA A 142 -24.02 10.94 -8.96
CA ALA A 142 -25.20 10.10 -8.80
C ALA A 142 -26.50 10.88 -9.08
N ASP A 143 -27.46 10.20 -9.72
CA ASP A 143 -28.82 10.63 -10.05
C ASP A 143 -29.10 10.98 -11.53
N SER A 144 -29.38 12.22 -11.94
CA SER A 144 -29.93 12.43 -13.31
C SER A 144 -29.70 13.84 -13.80
N ASP A 145 -28.51 14.03 -14.36
CA ASP A 145 -27.85 15.31 -14.35
C ASP A 145 -27.88 15.96 -15.73
N ARG A 146 -27.49 17.23 -15.74
CA ARG A 146 -27.34 18.02 -16.96
C ARG A 146 -25.94 18.58 -16.99
N LEU A 147 -25.15 18.15 -17.96
CA LEU A 147 -23.78 18.59 -18.13
C LEU A 147 -23.64 19.32 -19.46
N HIS A 148 -23.08 20.52 -19.44
CA HIS A 148 -22.81 21.32 -20.63
C HIS A 148 -21.35 21.78 -20.61
N GLY A 149 -20.53 21.28 -21.55
CA GLY A 149 -19.14 21.77 -21.72
C GLY A 149 -19.12 23.20 -22.27
N ASN A 150 -19.90 23.43 -23.33
CA ASN A 150 -20.06 24.67 -24.10
C ASN A 150 -18.96 24.93 -25.12
N ALA A 151 -17.84 25.57 -24.76
CA ALA A 151 -16.87 26.04 -25.75
C ALA A 151 -15.44 25.69 -25.35
N GLY A 152 -14.90 24.67 -25.99
CA GLY A 152 -13.58 24.10 -25.78
C GLY A 152 -13.65 22.61 -26.08
N ASP A 153 -12.53 21.93 -25.93
CA ASP A 153 -12.46 20.48 -26.06
C ASP A 153 -12.72 19.89 -24.66
N ASP A 154 -13.97 19.51 -24.39
CA ASP A 154 -14.47 19.22 -23.03
C ASP A 154 -14.56 17.71 -22.72
N VAL A 155 -14.52 17.33 -21.45
CA VAL A 155 -14.75 15.95 -20.97
C VAL A 155 -15.93 15.89 -20.00
N LEU A 156 -16.96 15.13 -20.33
CA LEU A 156 -18.20 15.03 -19.55
C LEU A 156 -18.48 13.60 -19.11
N TYR A 157 -18.63 13.39 -17.81
CA TYR A 157 -19.01 12.13 -17.16
C TYR A 157 -20.40 12.22 -16.53
N GLY A 158 -21.37 11.49 -17.08
CA GLY A 158 -22.73 11.41 -16.54
C GLY A 158 -22.78 10.73 -15.18
N GLY A 159 -22.12 9.58 -15.06
CA GLY A 159 -22.06 8.81 -13.82
C GLY A 159 -23.24 7.84 -13.72
N ALA A 160 -23.93 7.84 -12.58
CA ALA A 160 -25.05 6.95 -12.36
C ALA A 160 -26.40 7.65 -12.59
N GLY A 161 -27.16 7.22 -13.58
CA GLY A 161 -28.61 7.33 -13.62
C GLY A 161 -29.19 7.63 -14.99
N ILE A 162 -29.75 8.83 -15.22
CA ILE A 162 -30.26 9.17 -16.56
C ILE A 162 -29.86 10.60 -16.88
N ASP A 163 -28.79 10.71 -17.62
CA ASP A 163 -28.05 11.96 -17.76
C ASP A 163 -28.29 12.60 -19.13
N SER A 164 -28.00 13.89 -19.20
CA SER A 164 -28.03 14.63 -20.44
C SER A 164 -26.74 15.42 -20.58
N LEU A 165 -25.92 15.03 -21.56
CA LEU A 165 -24.61 15.57 -21.82
C LEU A 165 -24.62 16.34 -23.14
N TRP A 166 -24.14 17.58 -23.09
CA TRP A 166 -23.95 18.46 -24.24
C TRP A 166 -22.48 18.89 -24.29
N GLY A 167 -21.71 18.40 -25.26
CA GLY A 167 -20.31 18.80 -25.42
C GLY A 167 -20.23 20.27 -25.79
N GLY A 168 -20.81 20.62 -26.94
CA GLY A 168 -21.01 22.00 -27.35
C GLY A 168 -20.14 22.33 -28.56
N GLY A 169 -18.96 22.87 -28.34
CA GLY A 169 -18.12 23.39 -29.41
C GLY A 169 -16.65 23.17 -29.16
N GLY A 170 -16.08 22.19 -29.84
CA GLY A 170 -14.70 21.71 -29.73
C GLY A 170 -14.74 20.20 -29.99
N ASP A 171 -13.60 19.54 -29.90
CA ASP A 171 -13.55 18.08 -30.05
C ASP A 171 -13.75 17.43 -28.66
N ASP A 172 -14.99 17.05 -28.35
CA ASP A 172 -15.39 16.70 -26.97
C ASP A 172 -15.35 15.19 -26.67
N VAL A 173 -15.25 14.80 -25.39
CA VAL A 173 -15.39 13.42 -24.90
C VAL A 173 -16.58 13.32 -23.96
N LEU A 174 -17.57 12.49 -24.30
CA LEU A 174 -18.78 12.32 -23.48
C LEU A 174 -18.94 10.85 -23.06
N VAL A 175 -19.12 10.61 -21.77
CA VAL A 175 -19.29 9.29 -21.14
C VAL A 175 -20.57 9.28 -20.32
N GLY A 176 -21.53 8.41 -20.68
CA GLY A 176 -22.84 8.38 -20.01
C GLY A 176 -22.79 7.73 -18.64
N GLY A 177 -22.10 6.59 -18.54
CA GLY A 177 -22.10 5.74 -17.34
C GLY A 177 -23.33 4.84 -17.24
N GLU A 178 -23.78 4.55 -16.02
CA GLU A 178 -24.93 3.67 -15.81
C GLU A 178 -26.22 4.40 -16.15
N GLY A 179 -26.90 4.04 -17.24
CA GLY A 179 -28.13 4.77 -17.51
C GLY A 179 -28.84 4.48 -18.79
N ALA A 180 -29.69 5.43 -19.18
CA ALA A 180 -30.31 5.47 -20.48
C ALA A 180 -30.20 6.90 -20.97
N ASP A 181 -29.00 7.28 -21.36
CA ASP A 181 -28.54 8.65 -21.34
C ASP A 181 -28.79 9.35 -22.67
N HIS A 182 -28.69 10.68 -22.63
CA HIS A 182 -28.84 11.51 -23.81
C HIS A 182 -27.57 12.29 -24.10
N PHE A 183 -27.04 12.13 -25.30
CA PHE A 183 -25.84 12.81 -25.76
C PHE A 183 -26.16 13.74 -26.93
N ASP A 184 -25.52 14.91 -26.94
CA ASP A 184 -25.41 15.83 -28.07
C ASP A 184 -23.95 16.32 -28.11
N GLY A 185 -23.13 15.75 -29.00
CA GLY A 185 -21.70 16.10 -29.14
C GLY A 185 -21.54 17.59 -29.47
N GLY A 186 -22.15 18.02 -30.58
CA GLY A 186 -22.35 19.43 -30.86
C GLY A 186 -21.68 19.86 -32.15
N THR A 187 -20.57 20.57 -32.06
CA THR A 187 -19.72 20.90 -33.21
C THR A 187 -18.28 20.57 -32.91
N GLY A 188 -17.63 19.84 -33.81
CA GLY A 188 -16.26 19.34 -33.61
C GLY A 188 -16.27 17.84 -33.84
N SER A 189 -15.15 17.17 -33.62
CA SER A 189 -15.03 15.72 -33.82
C SER A 189 -15.08 15.03 -32.47
N ASP A 190 -16.28 14.61 -32.09
CA ASP A 190 -16.55 14.20 -30.71
C ASP A 190 -16.36 12.68 -30.52
N VAL A 191 -15.97 12.28 -29.33
CA VAL A 191 -15.92 10.88 -28.89
C VAL A 191 -17.03 10.64 -27.88
N ILE A 192 -17.98 9.77 -28.23
CA ILE A 192 -19.11 9.45 -27.36
C ILE A 192 -18.98 7.97 -26.96
N LYS A 193 -18.77 7.71 -25.66
CA LYS A 193 -18.79 6.37 -25.07
C LYS A 193 -20.21 6.10 -24.54
N ALA A 194 -20.90 5.12 -25.12
CA ALA A 194 -22.32 4.88 -24.82
C ALA A 194 -22.67 3.39 -24.75
N GLU A 195 -23.66 3.08 -23.93
CA GLU A 195 -24.15 1.74 -23.65
C GLU A 195 -25.52 1.43 -24.27
N GLY A 196 -25.97 0.19 -24.07
CA GLY A 196 -27.32 -0.22 -24.42
C GLY A 196 -28.37 0.54 -23.61
N GLY A 197 -29.16 1.35 -24.29
CA GLY A 197 -30.24 2.16 -23.69
C GLY A 197 -30.24 3.60 -24.18
N ASP A 198 -29.09 4.06 -24.67
CA ASP A 198 -28.82 5.47 -24.86
C ASP A 198 -29.37 6.05 -26.16
N ALA A 199 -29.46 7.38 -26.16
CA ALA A 199 -29.83 8.20 -27.29
C ALA A 199 -28.69 9.16 -27.66
N VAL A 200 -27.94 8.78 -28.69
CA VAL A 200 -26.73 9.47 -29.13
C VAL A 200 -27.03 10.39 -30.33
N ASP A 201 -26.63 11.65 -30.23
CA ASP A 201 -26.56 12.61 -31.33
C ASP A 201 -25.12 13.16 -31.37
N GLY A 202 -24.39 13.01 -32.48
CA GLY A 202 -23.08 13.66 -32.63
C GLY A 202 -23.20 15.18 -32.88
N GLY A 203 -24.40 15.70 -33.12
CA GLY A 203 -24.63 17.13 -33.25
C GLY A 203 -24.77 17.63 -34.70
N ARG A 204 -24.82 18.96 -34.89
CA ARG A 204 -25.15 19.61 -36.18
C ARG A 204 -24.01 20.49 -36.69
N GLY A 205 -22.91 19.89 -37.14
CA GLY A 205 -21.72 20.62 -37.62
C GLY A 205 -21.33 20.36 -39.07
N GLY A 206 -21.10 19.13 -39.51
CA GLY A 206 -20.77 18.78 -40.89
C GLY A 206 -19.27 18.67 -41.16
N SER A 207 -18.85 17.51 -41.68
CA SER A 207 -17.45 17.12 -41.98
C SER A 207 -16.50 17.06 -40.77
N ASP A 208 -17.08 17.11 -39.59
CA ASP A 208 -16.60 16.50 -38.35
C ASP A 208 -16.54 14.96 -38.47
N ASP A 209 -15.75 14.31 -37.62
CA ASP A 209 -15.55 12.85 -37.59
C ASP A 209 -15.97 12.28 -36.23
N ASP A 210 -17.26 12.43 -35.91
CA ASP A 210 -17.84 11.95 -34.66
C ASP A 210 -17.73 10.44 -34.53
N ARG A 211 -17.19 10.01 -33.40
CA ARG A 211 -16.88 8.63 -33.08
C ARG A 211 -17.73 8.16 -31.92
N LEU A 212 -18.62 7.21 -32.21
CA LEU A 212 -19.34 6.45 -31.19
C LEU A 212 -18.52 5.21 -30.82
N GLN A 213 -18.11 5.11 -29.57
CA GLN A 213 -17.52 3.89 -29.02
C GLN A 213 -18.59 3.07 -28.30
N VAL A 214 -18.57 1.75 -28.52
CA VAL A 214 -19.47 0.78 -27.87
C VAL A 214 -18.72 -0.46 -27.40
N GLU A 215 -19.21 -1.07 -26.34
CA GLU A 215 -18.55 -2.20 -25.70
C GLU A 215 -18.93 -3.57 -26.25
N GLY A 216 -17.94 -4.45 -26.33
CA GLY A 216 -18.08 -5.84 -26.68
C GLY A 216 -18.55 -6.07 -28.11
N THR A 217 -18.91 -7.31 -28.42
CA THR A 217 -19.35 -7.68 -29.78
C THR A 217 -20.79 -7.21 -30.05
N VAL A 218 -20.97 -6.26 -30.97
CA VAL A 218 -22.27 -5.65 -31.29
C VAL A 218 -22.73 -5.90 -32.73
N GLN A 219 -24.03 -5.71 -32.98
CA GLN A 219 -24.58 -5.62 -34.33
C GLN A 219 -25.05 -4.20 -34.64
N VAL A 220 -24.49 -3.57 -35.68
CA VAL A 220 -24.85 -2.22 -36.11
C VAL A 220 -25.76 -2.29 -37.34
N LEU A 221 -26.92 -1.64 -37.30
CA LEU A 221 -27.84 -1.48 -38.42
C LEU A 221 -27.77 -0.05 -38.98
N VAL A 222 -27.18 0.10 -40.17
CA VAL A 222 -27.09 1.38 -40.88
C VAL A 222 -27.54 1.22 -42.33
N GLY A 223 -28.37 2.14 -42.83
CA GLY A 223 -28.84 2.10 -44.22
C GLY A 223 -29.62 0.81 -44.60
N GLY A 224 -30.12 0.06 -43.60
CA GLY A 224 -30.78 -1.23 -43.80
C GLY A 224 -29.85 -2.45 -43.93
N VAL A 225 -28.55 -2.30 -43.66
CA VAL A 225 -27.55 -3.36 -43.67
C VAL A 225 -27.05 -3.60 -42.24
N TYR A 226 -26.88 -4.87 -41.86
CA TYR A 226 -26.29 -5.26 -40.58
C TYR A 226 -24.78 -5.47 -40.74
N HIS A 227 -24.03 -4.89 -39.80
CA HIS A 227 -22.61 -5.06 -39.60
C HIS A 227 -22.39 -5.70 -38.22
N THR A 228 -21.43 -6.61 -38.11
CA THR A 228 -21.01 -7.17 -36.82
C THR A 228 -19.63 -6.60 -36.53
N LEU A 229 -19.48 -5.97 -35.38
CA LEU A 229 -18.21 -5.45 -34.87
C LEU A 229 -17.87 -6.25 -33.63
N SER A 230 -16.66 -6.80 -33.61
CA SER A 230 -16.03 -7.38 -32.42
C SER A 230 -15.08 -6.33 -31.85
N PRO A 231 -14.64 -6.46 -30.59
CA PRO A 231 -13.64 -5.56 -30.03
C PRO A 231 -12.42 -5.38 -30.95
N GLY A 232 -12.00 -4.12 -31.12
CA GLY A 232 -10.97 -3.69 -32.07
C GLY A 232 -11.48 -3.43 -33.51
N ASP A 233 -12.74 -3.76 -33.84
CA ASP A 233 -13.33 -3.44 -35.14
C ASP A 233 -13.86 -2.00 -35.19
N SER A 234 -13.55 -1.30 -36.28
CA SER A 234 -14.13 0.01 -36.60
C SER A 234 -15.03 -0.05 -37.84
N LEU A 235 -16.14 0.68 -37.82
CA LEU A 235 -17.03 0.91 -38.95
C LEU A 235 -17.05 2.39 -39.33
N ASP A 236 -16.35 2.71 -40.42
CA ASP A 236 -16.40 4.01 -41.08
C ASP A 236 -17.71 4.14 -41.88
N LEU A 237 -18.57 5.08 -41.48
CA LEU A 237 -19.83 5.43 -42.16
C LEU A 237 -19.62 6.54 -43.21
N GLY A 238 -18.46 7.19 -43.19
CA GLY A 238 -17.98 8.20 -44.11
C GLY A 238 -18.13 9.62 -43.57
N ALA A 239 -17.04 10.38 -43.54
CA ALA A 239 -17.01 11.78 -43.09
C ALA A 239 -18.11 12.66 -43.75
N GLY A 240 -18.90 13.35 -42.91
CA GLY A 240 -20.00 14.23 -43.32
C GLY A 240 -21.23 13.51 -43.90
N THR A 241 -21.44 12.25 -43.54
CA THR A 241 -22.62 11.49 -43.97
C THR A 241 -23.79 11.62 -42.99
N ASN A 242 -23.57 12.18 -41.79
CA ASN A 242 -24.58 12.39 -40.75
C ASN A 242 -25.46 11.12 -40.60
N ALA A 243 -24.80 9.97 -40.45
CA ALA A 243 -25.48 8.69 -40.54
C ALA A 243 -26.41 8.48 -39.34
N TRP A 244 -27.49 7.72 -39.55
CA TRP A 244 -28.41 7.32 -38.48
C TRP A 244 -28.56 5.81 -38.50
N GLY A 245 -28.69 5.23 -37.31
CA GLY A 245 -28.74 3.79 -37.18
C GLY A 245 -29.14 3.31 -35.79
N THR A 246 -28.85 2.04 -35.53
CA THR A 246 -29.13 1.40 -34.25
C THR A 246 -28.05 0.37 -34.00
N VAL A 247 -27.48 0.40 -32.80
CA VAL A 247 -26.57 -0.65 -32.32
C VAL A 247 -27.38 -1.60 -31.45
N PHE A 248 -27.18 -2.90 -31.64
CA PHE A 248 -27.82 -3.97 -30.88
C PHE A 248 -26.77 -4.72 -30.07
N PHE A 249 -27.00 -4.80 -28.77
CA PHE A 249 -26.11 -5.44 -27.81
C PHE A 249 -26.50 -6.92 -27.56
N PRO A 250 -25.57 -7.78 -27.10
CA PRO A 250 -25.85 -9.20 -26.86
C PRO A 250 -26.94 -9.47 -25.81
N ASP A 251 -27.10 -8.57 -24.85
CA ASP A 251 -28.10 -8.62 -23.78
C ASP A 251 -29.53 -8.29 -24.25
N GLY A 252 -29.66 -7.83 -25.51
CA GLY A 252 -30.93 -7.46 -26.13
C GLY A 252 -31.30 -5.99 -25.99
N LYS A 253 -30.46 -5.16 -25.35
CA LYS A 253 -30.58 -3.71 -25.37
C LYS A 253 -30.17 -3.16 -26.74
N PHE A 254 -30.54 -1.91 -27.00
CA PHE A 254 -30.15 -1.19 -28.21
C PHE A 254 -30.03 0.29 -27.90
N LEU A 255 -29.15 0.98 -28.62
CA LEU A 255 -29.08 2.43 -28.64
C LEU A 255 -29.44 2.96 -30.03
N HIS A 256 -29.94 4.18 -30.07
CA HIS A 256 -30.15 4.90 -31.32
C HIS A 256 -29.08 5.98 -31.46
N PHE A 257 -28.49 6.07 -32.65
CA PHE A 257 -27.54 7.12 -32.97
C PHE A 257 -27.95 7.90 -34.22
N GLN A 258 -27.55 9.16 -34.26
CA GLN A 258 -27.66 10.05 -35.41
C GLN A 258 -26.45 10.97 -35.46
N ASN A 259 -26.10 11.45 -36.65
CA ASN A 259 -24.92 12.30 -36.88
C ASN A 259 -23.63 11.66 -36.36
N ILE A 260 -23.40 10.39 -36.70
CA ILE A 260 -22.15 9.68 -36.37
C ILE A 260 -21.46 9.24 -37.65
N GLU A 261 -20.15 9.44 -37.70
CA GLU A 261 -19.30 9.19 -38.85
C GLU A 261 -18.52 7.89 -38.68
N ARG A 262 -18.22 7.51 -37.44
CA ARG A 262 -17.52 6.27 -37.12
C ARG A 262 -18.09 5.59 -35.89
N ILE A 263 -18.15 4.26 -35.95
CA ILE A 263 -18.50 3.43 -34.79
C ILE A 263 -17.34 2.49 -34.52
N GLU A 264 -16.90 2.42 -33.28
CA GLU A 264 -15.81 1.54 -32.87
C GLU A 264 -16.25 0.64 -31.72
N SER A 265 -15.85 -0.63 -31.80
CA SER A 265 -16.12 -1.62 -30.76
C SER A 265 -14.85 -1.84 -29.94
N VAL A 266 -14.94 -1.78 -28.62
CA VAL A 266 -13.81 -1.98 -27.68
C VAL A 266 -14.13 -3.10 -26.69
N ASP A 267 -13.11 -3.62 -25.99
CA ASP A 267 -13.28 -4.74 -25.03
C ASP A 267 -14.00 -4.29 -23.75
N HIS A 268 -13.64 -3.11 -23.25
CA HIS A 268 -14.32 -2.38 -22.19
C HIS A 268 -14.18 -0.87 -22.49
N HIS A 269 -15.17 -0.05 -22.15
CA HIS A 269 -14.95 1.37 -21.97
C HIS A 269 -14.35 1.50 -20.59
N ASP A 270 -13.22 2.20 -20.49
CA ASP A 270 -12.95 2.89 -19.23
C ASP A 270 -14.17 3.80 -18.99
N ASP A 271 -15.00 3.39 -18.04
CA ASP A 271 -16.20 4.09 -17.59
C ASP A 271 -15.83 5.34 -16.81
N GLY A 272 -14.51 5.55 -16.60
CA GLY A 272 -13.88 6.70 -15.99
C GLY A 272 -14.74 7.09 -14.83
N SER A 273 -14.81 6.21 -13.81
CA SER A 273 -15.75 6.38 -12.70
C SER A 273 -15.62 7.81 -12.23
N GLY A 274 -16.61 8.63 -12.58
CA GLY A 274 -16.74 10.01 -12.13
C GLY A 274 -17.08 10.02 -10.66
N ASP A 275 -16.32 9.26 -9.85
CA ASP A 275 -16.49 9.10 -8.43
C ASP A 275 -16.17 10.44 -7.82
N CYS A 276 -17.25 11.12 -7.52
CA CYS A 276 -17.32 12.30 -6.69
C CYS A 276 -16.90 11.95 -5.24
N GLY A 277 -15.62 11.64 -5.07
CA GLY A 277 -14.86 11.73 -3.84
C GLY A 277 -14.53 10.41 -3.14
N THR A 278 -13.24 10.03 -3.18
CA THR A 278 -12.39 9.91 -1.97
C THR A 278 -10.90 10.07 -2.29
N GLY A 279 -10.38 11.29 -2.15
CA GLY A 279 -8.93 11.59 -2.24
C GLY A 279 -8.60 12.44 -3.47
N GLY A 280 -7.85 13.53 -3.28
CA GLY A 280 -7.56 14.48 -4.34
C GLY A 280 -6.74 13.91 -5.50
N GLY A 281 -7.04 14.42 -6.70
CA GLY A 281 -6.39 14.16 -8.00
C GLY A 281 -7.46 13.99 -9.08
N THR A 282 -8.12 15.07 -9.55
CA THR A 282 -7.85 15.79 -10.81
C THR A 282 -7.85 14.90 -12.06
N GLY A 283 -8.97 14.84 -12.77
CA GLY A 283 -9.00 14.69 -14.22
C GLY A 283 -9.70 15.94 -14.78
N GLY A 284 -9.21 16.65 -15.79
CA GLY A 284 -8.06 16.43 -16.64
C GLY A 284 -7.92 17.55 -17.66
N GLY A 285 -6.79 18.23 -17.65
CA GLY A 285 -6.17 18.68 -18.90
C GLY A 285 -5.16 17.64 -19.34
N ALA A 286 -5.55 16.36 -19.53
CA ALA A 286 -4.63 15.21 -19.58
C ALA A 286 -3.38 15.46 -18.70
N GLY A 287 -3.66 15.70 -17.43
CA GLY A 287 -2.63 15.80 -16.42
C GLY A 287 -2.23 14.38 -16.10
N LEU A 288 -0.95 14.11 -16.22
CA LEU A 288 -0.32 12.86 -15.84
C LEU A 288 -0.82 12.41 -14.46
N ASP A 289 -1.37 11.20 -14.36
CA ASP A 289 -1.79 10.64 -13.08
C ASP A 289 -0.61 9.96 -12.34
N TYR A 290 0.57 10.00 -12.98
CA TYR A 290 1.86 9.53 -12.50
C TYR A 290 2.00 8.01 -12.49
N VAL A 291 1.06 7.31 -13.11
CA VAL A 291 1.11 5.87 -13.32
C VAL A 291 1.26 5.63 -14.82
N VAL A 292 2.07 4.65 -15.20
CA VAL A 292 2.20 4.20 -16.59
C VAL A 292 1.36 2.95 -16.75
N GLU A 293 0.19 3.08 -17.37
CA GLU A 293 -0.73 1.96 -17.58
C GLU A 293 -0.44 1.16 -18.86
N GLY A 294 -0.41 -0.17 -18.69
CA GLY A 294 -0.52 -1.16 -19.76
C GLY A 294 -1.96 -1.49 -20.13
N THR A 295 -2.14 -2.67 -20.71
CA THR A 295 -3.43 -3.24 -21.11
C THR A 295 -3.51 -4.69 -20.67
N ASP A 296 -4.70 -5.30 -20.70
CA ASP A 296 -4.87 -6.76 -20.46
C ASP A 296 -4.22 -7.67 -21.55
N GLY A 297 -3.35 -7.15 -22.41
CA GLY A 297 -2.63 -7.92 -23.41
C GLY A 297 -1.15 -7.58 -23.45
N ASN A 298 -0.36 -8.50 -24.01
CA ASN A 298 1.10 -8.41 -24.01
C ASN A 298 1.66 -7.06 -24.49
N ASP A 299 2.20 -6.30 -23.54
CA ASP A 299 2.75 -4.98 -23.69
C ASP A 299 4.29 -4.96 -23.66
N VAL A 300 4.83 -3.88 -24.21
CA VAL A 300 6.26 -3.55 -24.08
C VAL A 300 6.34 -2.15 -23.49
N ILE A 301 6.43 -2.09 -22.18
CA ILE A 301 6.48 -0.86 -21.39
C ILE A 301 7.95 -0.51 -21.16
N ASP A 302 8.43 0.51 -21.86
CA ASP A 302 9.76 1.09 -21.68
C ASP A 302 9.70 2.61 -21.90
N VAL A 303 10.85 3.29 -21.87
CA VAL A 303 10.97 4.74 -22.14
C VAL A 303 10.42 5.21 -23.51
N HIS A 304 9.98 4.31 -24.37
CA HIS A 304 9.34 4.60 -25.65
C HIS A 304 7.86 4.22 -25.68
N TYR A 305 7.30 3.73 -24.58
CA TYR A 305 5.89 3.47 -24.42
C TYR A 305 5.08 4.76 -24.58
N THR A 306 3.93 4.63 -25.24
CA THR A 306 2.96 5.71 -25.51
C THR A 306 1.53 5.20 -25.50
N GLY A 307 1.30 4.00 -24.94
CA GLY A 307 -0.01 3.37 -24.88
C GLY A 307 -0.86 3.92 -23.74
N ASP A 308 -0.19 4.58 -22.80
CA ASP A 308 -0.73 5.29 -21.67
C ASP A 308 -1.85 6.27 -22.05
N PRO A 309 -3.05 6.16 -21.45
CA PRO A 309 -4.19 7.01 -21.80
C PRO A 309 -3.99 8.48 -21.39
N GLU A 310 -3.33 8.72 -20.26
CA GLU A 310 -3.06 10.02 -19.63
C GLU A 310 -1.78 10.68 -20.20
N GLY A 311 -0.94 9.87 -20.83
CA GLY A 311 0.28 10.27 -21.52
C GLY A 311 1.55 10.14 -20.68
N ASP A 312 1.47 9.47 -19.54
CA ASP A 312 2.57 9.13 -18.63
C ASP A 312 3.64 8.29 -19.32
N ARG A 313 4.88 8.56 -18.93
CA ARG A 313 6.06 8.01 -19.59
C ARG A 313 7.14 7.69 -18.59
N VAL A 314 7.54 6.43 -18.67
CA VAL A 314 8.77 5.93 -18.06
C VAL A 314 9.96 6.89 -18.31
N ASP A 315 10.67 7.25 -17.23
CA ASP A 315 11.88 8.09 -17.19
C ASP A 315 11.68 9.55 -17.67
N HIS A 316 10.45 10.08 -17.68
CA HIS A 316 10.16 11.39 -18.26
C HIS A 316 10.09 12.56 -17.26
N ASN A 317 10.41 12.30 -15.98
CA ASN A 317 10.33 13.26 -14.86
C ASN A 317 8.93 13.84 -14.68
N ASP A 318 7.95 13.00 -14.92
CA ASP A 318 6.57 13.41 -15.09
C ASP A 318 5.69 12.95 -13.92
N ASN A 319 6.26 12.19 -12.97
CA ASN A 319 5.73 11.98 -11.61
C ASN A 319 5.57 13.26 -10.76
N ALA A 320 4.82 13.16 -9.66
CA ALA A 320 4.51 14.26 -8.73
C ALA A 320 5.73 14.99 -8.13
N ALA A 321 6.89 14.32 -8.05
CA ALA A 321 8.13 14.89 -7.50
C ALA A 321 9.06 15.48 -8.58
N GLY A 322 8.76 15.27 -9.87
CA GLY A 322 9.62 15.58 -10.99
C GLY A 322 10.93 14.77 -10.98
N THR A 323 10.87 13.54 -10.47
CA THR A 323 11.94 12.52 -10.44
C THR A 323 11.68 11.46 -11.50
N ASN A 324 12.61 10.54 -11.71
CA ASN A 324 12.36 9.40 -12.60
C ASN A 324 11.72 8.20 -11.88
N ASP A 325 11.30 8.36 -10.61
CA ASP A 325 10.63 7.31 -9.83
C ASP A 325 9.24 7.02 -10.43
N ASP A 326 9.11 5.95 -11.20
CA ASP A 326 7.89 5.66 -11.96
C ASP A 326 7.00 4.63 -11.24
N VAL A 327 5.68 4.73 -11.43
CA VAL A 327 4.72 3.67 -11.06
C VAL A 327 4.21 3.05 -12.35
N ILE A 328 4.25 1.72 -12.48
CA ILE A 328 3.84 1.00 -13.69
C ILE A 328 2.79 -0.05 -13.33
N GLU A 329 1.64 -0.01 -13.99
CA GLU A 329 0.59 -1.03 -13.88
C GLU A 329 0.36 -1.69 -15.24
N ALA A 330 0.92 -2.89 -15.46
CA ALA A 330 0.82 -3.56 -16.77
C ALA A 330 -0.48 -4.37 -16.96
N TYR A 331 -1.16 -4.71 -15.86
CA TYR A 331 -2.40 -5.49 -15.80
C TYR A 331 -2.29 -6.97 -16.16
N GLY A 332 -2.36 -7.35 -17.42
CA GLY A 332 -2.37 -8.76 -17.78
C GLY A 332 -1.87 -9.03 -19.17
N GLY A 333 -1.52 -10.29 -19.45
CA GLY A 333 -0.76 -10.65 -20.64
C GLY A 333 0.69 -10.96 -20.29
N ASP A 334 1.46 -11.48 -21.26
CA ASP A 334 2.90 -11.70 -21.03
C ASP A 334 3.66 -10.42 -21.45
N ASP A 335 4.02 -9.61 -20.47
CA ASP A 335 4.51 -8.25 -20.62
C ASP A 335 6.03 -8.15 -20.56
N ARG A 336 6.55 -7.06 -21.12
CA ARG A 336 7.97 -6.72 -21.05
C ARG A 336 8.15 -5.30 -20.57
N ILE A 337 8.52 -5.17 -19.30
CA ILE A 337 8.61 -3.92 -18.57
C ILE A 337 10.08 -3.55 -18.32
N ARG A 338 10.40 -2.27 -18.45
CA ARG A 338 11.70 -1.69 -18.10
C ARG A 338 11.52 -0.28 -17.58
N ALA A 339 11.68 -0.08 -16.26
CA ALA A 339 11.36 1.17 -15.57
C ALA A 339 12.50 2.21 -15.59
N GLY A 340 13.76 1.79 -15.58
CA GLY A 340 14.84 2.63 -16.10
C GLY A 340 15.72 3.26 -15.04
N ALA A 341 15.47 4.49 -14.60
CA ALA A 341 16.27 5.08 -13.53
C ALA A 341 15.33 5.71 -12.51
N GLY A 342 15.70 5.72 -11.24
CA GLY A 342 14.76 6.15 -10.21
C GLY A 342 14.31 4.96 -9.38
N ASN A 343 13.62 5.22 -8.28
CA ASN A 343 13.11 4.18 -7.41
C ASN A 343 11.70 3.81 -7.88
N ASP A 344 11.61 2.77 -8.68
CA ASP A 344 10.43 2.45 -9.45
C ASP A 344 9.52 1.46 -8.74
N THR A 345 8.23 1.50 -9.06
CA THR A 345 7.21 0.57 -8.58
C THR A 345 6.55 -0.11 -9.77
N ILE A 346 6.61 -1.44 -9.84
CA ILE A 346 6.08 -2.22 -10.96
C ILE A 346 5.06 -3.24 -10.47
N HIS A 347 3.88 -3.24 -11.08
CA HIS A 347 2.86 -4.28 -10.99
C HIS A 347 2.68 -4.92 -12.37
N ALA A 348 3.22 -6.13 -12.58
CA ALA A 348 3.17 -6.80 -13.88
C ALA A 348 1.82 -7.51 -14.10
N GLY A 349 1.36 -8.29 -13.11
CA GLY A 349 -0.04 -8.74 -13.02
C GLY A 349 -0.25 -10.21 -13.41
N GLU A 350 -1.20 -10.52 -14.30
CA GLU A 350 -1.44 -11.90 -14.75
C GLU A 350 -0.70 -12.21 -16.06
N GLY A 351 0.15 -13.24 -16.12
CA GLY A 351 0.83 -13.67 -17.36
C GLY A 351 2.30 -13.98 -17.13
N ASP A 352 3.01 -14.51 -18.14
CA ASP A 352 4.45 -14.86 -17.98
C ASP A 352 5.35 -13.64 -18.26
N ASP A 353 5.63 -12.82 -17.25
CA ASP A 353 6.18 -11.47 -17.39
C ASP A 353 7.71 -11.38 -17.42
N TYR A 354 8.22 -10.28 -17.96
CA TYR A 354 9.62 -9.88 -17.88
C TYR A 354 9.73 -8.42 -17.42
N ALA A 355 10.08 -8.20 -16.15
CA ALA A 355 10.22 -6.87 -15.57
C ALA A 355 11.65 -6.56 -15.11
N SER A 356 12.05 -5.29 -15.21
CA SER A 356 13.39 -4.80 -14.84
C SER A 356 13.28 -3.41 -14.21
N GLY A 357 13.77 -3.25 -12.98
CA GLY A 357 13.88 -1.96 -12.28
C GLY A 357 14.98 -1.07 -12.84
N ASP A 358 16.16 -1.64 -13.16
CA ASP A 358 17.37 -0.97 -13.67
C ASP A 358 18.17 -0.20 -12.56
N ASP A 359 18.19 1.13 -12.52
CA ASP A 359 19.02 1.92 -11.58
C ASP A 359 18.14 2.59 -10.51
N GLY A 360 18.12 2.08 -9.27
CA GLY A 360 17.38 2.66 -8.15
C GLY A 360 17.02 1.61 -7.11
N ASP A 361 16.36 2.01 -6.03
CA ASP A 361 15.81 1.05 -5.05
C ASP A 361 14.36 0.74 -5.45
N ASP A 362 14.16 -0.35 -6.19
CA ASP A 362 12.91 -0.64 -6.90
C ASP A 362 12.01 -1.61 -6.14
N THR A 363 10.71 -1.62 -6.47
CA THR A 363 9.75 -2.61 -5.95
C THR A 363 8.95 -3.24 -7.09
N LEU A 364 9.06 -4.55 -7.25
CA LEU A 364 8.47 -5.33 -8.33
C LEU A 364 7.51 -6.38 -7.76
N TRP A 365 6.25 -6.32 -8.18
CA TRP A 365 5.25 -7.38 -8.02
C TRP A 365 4.97 -8.00 -9.37
N LEU A 366 5.35 -9.27 -9.56
CA LEU A 366 5.22 -9.96 -10.84
C LEU A 366 3.83 -10.57 -11.00
N GLY A 367 3.32 -11.27 -9.98
CA GLY A 367 1.91 -11.68 -9.92
C GLY A 367 1.71 -13.15 -10.24
N GLU A 368 0.74 -13.50 -11.09
CA GLU A 368 0.47 -14.91 -11.41
C GLU A 368 1.05 -15.25 -12.79
N GLY A 369 2.03 -16.16 -12.85
CA GLY A 369 2.69 -16.54 -14.09
C GLY A 369 4.08 -17.12 -13.86
N ASP A 370 4.72 -17.72 -14.87
CA ASP A 370 6.13 -18.11 -14.76
C ASP A 370 7.04 -16.90 -15.14
N ASP A 371 7.38 -16.07 -14.15
CA ASP A 371 7.88 -14.71 -14.38
C ASP A 371 9.40 -14.55 -14.35
N LYS A 372 9.88 -13.39 -14.81
CA LYS A 372 11.28 -12.97 -14.71
C LYS A 372 11.41 -11.53 -14.21
N GLY A 373 11.92 -11.36 -13.00
CA GLY A 373 12.20 -10.05 -12.39
C GLY A 373 13.69 -9.76 -12.22
N SER A 374 14.10 -8.51 -12.42
CA SER A 374 15.47 -8.03 -12.18
C SER A 374 15.46 -6.65 -11.51
N GLY A 375 16.09 -6.49 -10.35
CA GLY A 375 16.27 -5.20 -9.66
C GLY A 375 17.43 -4.39 -10.26
N ASP A 376 18.52 -5.07 -10.60
CA ASP A 376 19.77 -4.55 -11.18
C ASP A 376 20.66 -3.70 -10.24
N ALA A 377 20.25 -2.51 -9.83
CA ALA A 377 21.15 -1.59 -9.12
C ALA A 377 20.47 -0.68 -8.08
N GLY A 378 20.08 -1.24 -6.96
CA GLY A 378 19.89 -0.55 -5.69
C GLY A 378 19.52 -1.58 -4.64
N ASP A 379 18.88 -1.15 -3.56
CA ASP A 379 18.35 -2.06 -2.54
C ASP A 379 16.90 -2.44 -2.91
N ASP A 380 16.76 -3.48 -3.73
CA ASP A 380 15.53 -3.81 -4.47
C ASP A 380 14.58 -4.76 -3.73
N ARG A 381 13.30 -4.73 -4.09
CA ARG A 381 12.26 -5.68 -3.63
C ARG A 381 11.60 -6.36 -4.80
N ILE A 382 11.60 -7.69 -4.82
CA ILE A 382 11.03 -8.46 -5.92
C ILE A 382 10.18 -9.61 -5.38
N PHE A 383 8.90 -9.62 -5.77
CA PHE A 383 7.92 -10.62 -5.38
C PHE A 383 7.41 -11.37 -6.63
N GLY A 384 7.69 -12.66 -6.71
CA GLY A 384 7.20 -13.54 -7.78
C GLY A 384 5.71 -13.86 -7.64
N GLU A 385 5.26 -14.09 -6.41
CA GLU A 385 3.88 -14.47 -6.06
C GLU A 385 3.49 -15.90 -6.49
N GLY A 386 2.98 -16.12 -7.70
CA GLY A 386 2.43 -17.42 -8.09
C GLY A 386 3.00 -17.91 -9.42
N GLY A 387 3.73 -19.01 -9.43
CA GLY A 387 4.30 -19.61 -10.64
C GLY A 387 5.72 -20.09 -10.41
N ASN A 388 6.46 -20.41 -11.48
CA ASN A 388 7.87 -20.82 -11.37
C ASN A 388 8.77 -19.69 -11.85
N ASP A 389 9.22 -18.86 -10.92
CA ASP A 389 9.79 -17.55 -11.21
C ASP A 389 11.31 -17.58 -11.28
N VAL A 390 11.88 -16.60 -11.99
CA VAL A 390 13.32 -16.35 -12.01
C VAL A 390 13.60 -14.90 -11.60
N LEU A 391 14.08 -14.73 -10.37
CA LEU A 391 14.28 -13.43 -9.75
C LEU A 391 15.77 -13.14 -9.55
N HIS A 392 16.18 -11.93 -9.89
CA HIS A 392 17.55 -11.44 -9.74
C HIS A 392 17.59 -10.09 -9.02
N GLY A 393 18.19 -10.01 -7.83
CA GLY A 393 18.33 -8.75 -7.09
C GLY A 393 19.30 -7.81 -7.80
N GLY A 394 20.58 -8.19 -7.86
CA GLY A 394 21.59 -7.48 -8.63
C GLY A 394 22.67 -6.88 -7.74
N LYS A 395 22.60 -5.56 -7.51
CA LYS A 395 23.58 -4.82 -6.71
C LYS A 395 22.86 -3.94 -5.68
N GLY A 396 23.00 -4.32 -4.42
CA GLY A 396 22.51 -3.63 -3.23
C GLY A 396 22.06 -4.68 -2.24
N ASP A 397 21.51 -4.27 -1.10
CA ASP A 397 20.99 -5.20 -0.11
C ASP A 397 19.52 -5.52 -0.48
N ASP A 398 19.30 -6.60 -1.24
CA ASP A 398 18.04 -6.90 -1.92
C ASP A 398 17.08 -7.80 -1.10
N VAL A 399 15.77 -7.76 -1.40
CA VAL A 399 14.75 -8.65 -0.83
C VAL A 399 13.97 -9.36 -1.94
N LEU A 400 14.11 -10.68 -2.03
CA LEU A 400 13.46 -11.52 -3.03
C LEU A 400 12.54 -12.55 -2.39
N SER A 401 11.34 -12.70 -2.93
CA SER A 401 10.38 -13.73 -2.54
C SER A 401 9.84 -14.45 -3.78
N GLY A 402 10.06 -15.76 -3.89
CA GLY A 402 9.56 -16.60 -4.98
C GLY A 402 8.04 -16.71 -4.90
N GLY A 403 7.54 -17.44 -3.92
CA GLY A 403 6.11 -17.52 -3.65
C GLY A 403 5.61 -18.95 -3.83
N ALA A 404 4.64 -19.18 -4.70
CA ALA A 404 4.09 -20.50 -4.93
C ALA A 404 4.58 -21.09 -6.25
N GLY A 405 5.45 -22.08 -6.19
CA GLY A 405 5.98 -22.83 -7.33
C GLY A 405 7.46 -23.10 -7.15
N ASN A 406 8.13 -23.57 -8.19
CA ASN A 406 9.54 -23.95 -8.11
C ASN A 406 10.41 -22.83 -8.67
N ASP A 407 10.95 -22.01 -7.79
CA ASP A 407 11.53 -20.71 -8.12
C ASP A 407 13.06 -20.74 -8.17
N VAL A 408 13.63 -19.74 -8.86
CA VAL A 408 15.07 -19.51 -8.93
C VAL A 408 15.37 -18.08 -8.50
N LEU A 409 16.02 -17.91 -7.36
CA LEU A 409 16.34 -16.61 -6.78
C LEU A 409 17.87 -16.41 -6.72
N GLU A 410 18.36 -15.25 -7.15
CA GLU A 410 19.77 -14.84 -7.01
C GLU A 410 19.87 -13.41 -6.49
N GLY A 411 20.39 -13.23 -5.26
CA GLY A 411 20.56 -11.92 -4.62
C GLY A 411 21.61 -11.07 -5.33
N GLY A 412 22.83 -11.60 -5.46
CA GLY A 412 23.87 -11.00 -6.29
C GLY A 412 25.00 -10.38 -5.46
N THR A 413 24.98 -9.07 -5.22
CA THR A 413 25.97 -8.42 -4.35
C THR A 413 25.33 -7.44 -3.38
N GLY A 414 25.69 -7.56 -2.11
CA GLY A 414 25.06 -6.88 -1.01
C GLY A 414 24.64 -7.94 0.01
N ASN A 415 23.99 -7.54 1.09
CA ASN A 415 23.48 -8.46 2.10
C ASN A 415 22.01 -8.72 1.79
N ASP A 416 21.74 -9.84 1.12
CA ASP A 416 20.44 -10.09 0.50
C ASP A 416 19.54 -10.95 1.39
N ILE A 417 18.22 -10.81 1.25
CA ILE A 417 17.20 -11.65 1.90
C ILE A 417 16.41 -12.40 0.82
N LEU A 418 16.49 -13.72 0.81
CA LEU A 418 15.81 -14.58 -0.17
C LEU A 418 14.86 -15.56 0.52
N ALA A 419 13.61 -15.62 0.06
CA ALA A 419 12.62 -16.60 0.49
C ALA A 419 12.06 -17.37 -0.72
N GLY A 420 12.22 -18.70 -0.74
CA GLY A 420 11.62 -19.56 -1.76
C GLY A 420 10.10 -19.67 -1.58
N ASN A 421 9.70 -19.92 -0.32
CA ASN A 421 8.33 -20.16 0.11
C ASN A 421 7.82 -21.57 -0.22
N ALA A 422 6.96 -21.77 -1.22
CA ALA A 422 6.30 -23.05 -1.42
C ALA A 422 6.64 -23.67 -2.77
N GLY A 423 7.43 -24.74 -2.77
CA GLY A 423 7.84 -25.50 -3.94
C GLY A 423 9.29 -25.94 -3.82
N ASP A 424 9.83 -26.57 -4.85
CA ASP A 424 11.24 -27.00 -4.83
C ASP A 424 12.13 -25.90 -5.45
N ASP A 425 12.79 -25.09 -4.61
CA ASP A 425 13.42 -23.82 -5.01
C ASP A 425 14.97 -23.88 -5.13
N ASP A 426 15.58 -22.99 -5.92
CA ASP A 426 17.05 -22.78 -6.02
C ASP A 426 17.43 -21.34 -5.67
N LEU A 427 17.90 -21.13 -4.45
CA LEU A 427 18.29 -19.82 -3.89
C LEU A 427 19.81 -19.65 -3.86
N LYS A 428 20.29 -18.50 -4.31
CA LYS A 428 21.71 -18.09 -4.26
C LYS A 428 21.86 -16.69 -3.67
N GLY A 429 22.53 -16.57 -2.52
CA GLY A 429 22.81 -15.27 -1.89
C GLY A 429 23.79 -14.46 -2.74
N GLY A 430 25.03 -14.94 -2.88
CA GLY A 430 26.00 -14.38 -3.79
C GLY A 430 27.19 -13.77 -3.06
N LYS A 431 27.26 -12.44 -2.98
CA LYS A 431 28.33 -11.76 -2.22
C LYS A 431 27.75 -10.79 -1.19
N GLY A 432 27.98 -11.10 0.07
CA GLY A 432 27.65 -10.29 1.24
C GLY A 432 27.20 -11.25 2.32
N ASP A 433 26.77 -10.73 3.47
CA ASP A 433 26.29 -11.57 4.56
C ASP A 433 24.77 -11.80 4.33
N ASP A 434 24.40 -12.90 3.67
CA ASP A 434 23.05 -13.13 3.13
C ASP A 434 22.12 -13.95 4.07
N GLU A 435 20.80 -13.80 3.97
CA GLU A 435 19.78 -14.60 4.67
C GLU A 435 18.88 -15.35 3.66
N LEU A 436 18.90 -16.68 3.68
CA LEU A 436 18.15 -17.54 2.75
C LEU A 436 17.20 -18.47 3.53
N CYS A 437 15.93 -18.51 3.12
CA CYS A 437 14.92 -19.44 3.61
C CYS A 437 14.32 -20.23 2.46
N GLY A 438 14.40 -21.57 2.51
CA GLY A 438 13.80 -22.46 1.52
C GLY A 438 12.28 -22.43 1.61
N GLY A 439 11.74 -23.00 2.68
CA GLY A 439 10.31 -23.01 2.97
C GLY A 439 9.74 -24.42 2.90
N ASP A 440 8.57 -24.58 2.26
CA ASP A 440 7.95 -25.89 2.03
C ASP A 440 8.47 -26.48 0.71
N GLY A 441 9.18 -27.61 0.72
CA GLY A 441 9.61 -28.29 -0.51
C GLY A 441 10.98 -28.93 -0.39
N ASP A 442 11.53 -29.51 -1.46
CA ASP A 442 12.91 -30.00 -1.45
C ASP A 442 13.85 -28.95 -2.06
N ASP A 443 14.42 -28.08 -1.22
CA ASP A 443 15.10 -26.85 -1.67
C ASP A 443 16.61 -26.96 -1.83
N ARG A 444 17.19 -26.01 -2.56
CA ARG A 444 18.63 -25.82 -2.70
C ARG A 444 19.02 -24.39 -2.36
N LEU A 445 19.83 -24.22 -1.31
CA LEU A 445 20.33 -22.92 -0.85
C LEU A 445 21.87 -22.86 -0.96
N ASP A 446 22.40 -21.76 -1.51
CA ASP A 446 23.84 -21.48 -1.64
C ASP A 446 24.13 -20.03 -1.18
N GLY A 447 24.74 -19.85 0.00
CA GLY A 447 25.04 -18.52 0.55
C GLY A 447 26.08 -17.77 -0.26
N GLY A 448 27.15 -18.47 -0.67
CA GLY A 448 28.15 -17.94 -1.60
C GLY A 448 29.37 -17.37 -0.89
N THR A 449 29.46 -16.05 -0.72
CA THR A 449 30.57 -15.43 0.03
C THR A 449 30.10 -14.38 1.00
N GLY A 450 30.47 -14.55 2.26
CA GLY A 450 30.10 -13.68 3.38
C GLY A 450 29.79 -14.55 4.57
N ASN A 451 29.18 -14.01 5.62
CA ASN A 451 28.72 -14.81 6.75
C ASN A 451 27.21 -15.00 6.60
N ASP A 452 26.83 -16.13 6.02
CA ASP A 452 25.46 -16.33 5.54
C ASP A 452 24.62 -17.08 6.58
N VAL A 453 23.30 -16.90 6.53
CA VAL A 453 22.31 -17.62 7.34
C VAL A 453 21.37 -18.36 6.40
N LEU A 454 21.35 -19.69 6.48
CA LEU A 454 20.53 -20.55 5.63
C LEU A 454 19.57 -21.38 6.50
N ASP A 455 18.28 -21.36 6.18
CA ASP A 455 17.24 -22.20 6.79
C ASP A 455 16.53 -23.02 5.72
N GLY A 456 16.63 -24.35 5.79
CA GLY A 456 15.93 -25.24 4.86
C GLY A 456 14.44 -25.37 5.14
N ASP A 457 14.02 -25.13 6.39
CA ASP A 457 12.66 -25.37 6.88
C ASP A 457 12.11 -26.79 6.58
N ALA A 458 11.05 -26.91 5.77
CA ALA A 458 10.25 -28.11 5.65
C ALA A 458 10.55 -28.85 4.35
N GLY A 459 11.54 -29.75 4.40
CA GLY A 459 12.00 -30.36 3.17
C GLY A 459 13.01 -31.45 3.34
N ALA A 460 13.51 -31.94 2.21
CA ALA A 460 14.79 -32.62 2.14
C ALA A 460 15.81 -31.73 1.41
N ASP A 461 16.33 -30.75 2.13
CA ASP A 461 17.01 -29.60 1.52
C ASP A 461 18.52 -29.80 1.35
N VAL A 462 19.12 -28.94 0.53
CA VAL A 462 20.57 -28.88 0.32
C VAL A 462 21.06 -27.48 0.67
N LEU A 463 21.72 -27.34 1.81
CA LEU A 463 22.28 -26.08 2.29
C LEU A 463 23.79 -26.04 2.06
N ILE A 464 24.27 -24.99 1.40
CA ILE A 464 25.69 -24.75 1.12
C ILE A 464 26.04 -23.35 1.63
N GLY A 465 26.83 -23.25 2.70
CA GLY A 465 27.27 -21.95 3.26
C GLY A 465 28.16 -21.20 2.27
N GLY A 466 29.36 -21.75 2.01
CA GLY A 466 30.22 -21.24 0.94
C GLY A 466 31.56 -20.77 1.47
N LYS A 467 31.79 -19.46 1.52
CA LYS A 467 32.98 -18.88 2.15
C LYS A 467 32.58 -17.86 3.20
N GLY A 468 33.22 -17.91 4.35
CA GLY A 468 32.93 -17.05 5.50
C GLY A 468 32.28 -17.90 6.58
N ALA A 469 31.84 -17.28 7.67
CA ALA A 469 31.40 -18.03 8.85
C ALA A 469 29.88 -18.16 8.85
N ASP A 470 29.40 -19.30 8.35
CA ASP A 470 27.99 -19.45 7.99
C ASP A 470 27.18 -20.14 9.10
N ILE A 471 25.87 -19.90 9.12
CA ILE A 471 24.91 -20.57 9.99
C ILE A 471 23.96 -21.36 9.09
N LEU A 472 23.96 -22.68 9.22
CA LEU A 472 23.08 -23.58 8.48
C LEU A 472 22.09 -24.22 9.47
N GLN A 473 20.82 -23.89 9.35
CA GLN A 473 19.74 -24.52 10.11
C GLN A 473 19.15 -25.65 9.28
N ALA A 474 19.32 -26.88 9.76
CA ALA A 474 18.93 -28.08 9.02
C ALA A 474 17.94 -28.94 9.82
N GLY A 475 16.91 -29.38 9.11
CA GLY A 475 15.84 -30.27 9.52
C GLY A 475 16.07 -31.73 9.13
N ALA A 476 14.98 -32.46 8.96
CA ALA A 476 14.98 -33.92 8.87
C ALA A 476 14.99 -34.42 7.42
N GLY A 477 16.17 -34.68 6.87
CA GLY A 477 16.32 -35.18 5.50
C GLY A 477 17.39 -34.40 4.72
N ASP A 478 17.70 -33.22 5.24
CA ASP A 478 18.57 -32.22 4.65
C ASP A 478 20.03 -32.67 4.60
N THR A 479 20.80 -32.00 3.76
CA THR A 479 22.25 -32.09 3.69
C THR A 479 22.87 -30.70 3.86
N ALA A 480 23.84 -30.57 4.78
CA ALA A 480 24.49 -29.30 5.07
C ALA A 480 25.99 -29.32 4.73
N ASP A 481 26.46 -28.38 3.93
CA ASP A 481 27.89 -28.19 3.62
C ASP A 481 28.33 -26.77 3.98
N GLY A 482 29.23 -26.61 4.95
CA GLY A 482 29.78 -25.28 5.28
C GLY A 482 30.63 -24.67 4.16
N GLY A 483 31.07 -25.48 3.18
CA GLY A 483 31.90 -25.01 2.08
C GLY A 483 33.40 -25.05 2.37
N THR A 484 34.23 -24.65 1.40
CA THR A 484 35.71 -24.74 1.53
C THR A 484 36.33 -23.35 1.34
N GLY A 485 36.43 -22.62 2.46
CA GLY A 485 36.43 -21.16 2.43
C GLY A 485 37.60 -20.44 3.09
N GLY A 486 38.04 -20.75 4.30
CA GLY A 486 38.98 -19.86 5.00
C GLY A 486 39.43 -20.41 6.35
N THR A 487 39.65 -19.52 7.32
CA THR A 487 39.56 -19.85 8.74
C THR A 487 38.27 -19.24 9.25
N ASP A 488 37.17 -19.86 8.85
CA ASP A 488 35.79 -19.59 9.17
C ASP A 488 35.29 -20.56 10.25
N ILE A 489 34.13 -20.28 10.84
CA ILE A 489 33.48 -21.17 11.81
C ILE A 489 32.05 -21.38 11.33
N ASP A 490 31.87 -22.40 10.51
CA ASP A 490 30.55 -22.80 10.03
C ASP A 490 29.81 -23.54 11.12
N THR A 491 28.58 -23.09 11.37
CA THR A 491 27.74 -23.53 12.47
C THR A 491 26.50 -24.24 11.93
N LEU A 492 26.43 -25.56 12.14
CA LEU A 492 25.22 -26.34 11.87
C LEU A 492 24.30 -26.31 13.09
N GLN A 493 23.12 -25.73 12.94
CA GLN A 493 22.07 -25.73 13.96
C GLN A 493 21.07 -26.85 13.70
N LEU A 494 20.75 -27.61 14.74
CA LEU A 494 19.85 -28.76 14.66
C LEU A 494 18.84 -28.73 15.81
N GLU A 495 17.59 -29.04 15.47
CA GLU A 495 16.48 -29.02 16.41
C GLU A 495 16.48 -30.21 17.39
N GLY A 496 16.24 -29.92 18.67
CA GLY A 496 16.00 -30.94 19.67
C GLY A 496 17.24 -31.73 20.05
N ALA A 497 17.05 -32.89 20.67
CA ALA A 497 18.17 -33.74 21.08
C ALA A 497 18.72 -34.52 19.88
N VAL A 498 20.04 -34.47 19.69
CA VAL A 498 20.70 -35.03 18.50
C VAL A 498 21.90 -35.90 18.86
N GLU A 499 22.14 -36.95 18.07
CA GLU A 499 23.36 -37.78 18.14
C GLU A 499 24.24 -37.52 16.91
N VAL A 500 25.40 -36.90 17.11
CA VAL A 500 26.34 -36.50 16.05
C VAL A 500 27.44 -37.56 15.88
N HIS A 501 27.57 -38.09 14.67
CA HIS A 501 28.61 -39.04 14.26
C HIS A 501 29.63 -38.36 13.35
N ILE A 502 30.85 -38.17 13.83
CA ILE A 502 31.94 -37.58 13.06
C ILE A 502 32.72 -38.67 12.29
N ASP A 503 32.99 -38.46 11.01
CA ASP A 503 33.75 -39.39 10.17
C ASP A 503 35.18 -39.57 10.68
N GLY A 504 35.54 -40.82 11.00
CA GLY A 504 36.83 -41.12 11.64
C GLY A 504 36.99 -40.54 13.05
N GLY A 505 35.93 -39.96 13.62
CA GLY A 505 35.86 -39.33 14.93
C GLY A 505 35.03 -40.12 15.95
N GLY A 506 34.47 -39.40 16.92
CA GLY A 506 33.62 -39.93 17.98
C GLY A 506 32.14 -39.68 17.74
N VAL A 507 31.31 -40.31 18.57
CA VAL A 507 29.86 -40.07 18.63
C VAL A 507 29.57 -39.17 19.83
N TYR A 508 28.79 -38.12 19.62
CA TYR A 508 28.42 -37.13 20.64
C TYR A 508 26.90 -37.05 20.75
N THR A 509 26.38 -36.97 21.97
CA THR A 509 24.95 -36.75 22.19
C THR A 509 24.77 -35.36 22.75
N LEU A 510 23.99 -34.52 22.07
CA LEU A 510 23.70 -33.15 22.43
C LEU A 510 22.25 -33.04 22.90
N SER A 511 22.04 -32.34 24.01
CA SER A 511 20.73 -31.89 24.44
C SER A 511 20.51 -30.44 23.96
N PRO A 512 19.26 -29.97 23.85
CA PRO A 512 18.98 -28.58 23.52
C PRO A 512 19.77 -27.59 24.39
N GLY A 513 20.48 -26.67 23.72
CA GLY A 513 21.41 -25.70 24.30
C GLY A 513 22.87 -26.18 24.40
N ASP A 514 23.19 -27.43 24.04
CA ASP A 514 24.56 -27.92 23.99
C ASP A 514 25.25 -27.47 22.69
N ILE A 515 26.52 -27.08 22.82
CA ILE A 515 27.37 -26.66 21.71
C ILE A 515 28.57 -27.60 21.61
N LEU A 516 28.82 -28.12 20.41
CA LEU A 516 29.99 -28.89 20.07
C LEU A 516 30.88 -28.07 19.14
N ASP A 517 31.93 -27.47 19.71
CA ASP A 517 32.85 -26.57 19.00
C ASP A 517 34.25 -27.20 18.89
N PHE A 518 34.75 -27.33 17.66
CA PHE A 518 36.06 -27.90 17.37
C PHE A 518 37.12 -26.84 17.02
N GLY A 519 36.73 -25.57 16.97
CA GLY A 519 37.56 -24.42 16.63
C GLY A 519 37.85 -24.31 15.13
N SER A 520 38.24 -23.10 14.71
CA SER A 520 38.53 -22.76 13.31
C SER A 520 39.51 -23.74 12.63
N GLY A 521 39.12 -24.28 11.47
CA GLY A 521 39.95 -25.14 10.62
C GLY A 521 39.85 -26.65 10.90
N ALA A 522 38.77 -27.08 11.56
CA ALA A 522 38.49 -28.50 11.81
C ALA A 522 37.77 -29.18 10.62
N ASN A 523 37.03 -28.41 9.81
CA ASN A 523 36.29 -28.80 8.59
C ASN A 523 35.77 -30.25 8.69
N LEU A 524 34.82 -30.50 9.59
CA LEU A 524 34.39 -31.85 9.92
C LEU A 524 33.33 -32.36 8.97
N SER A 525 33.33 -33.67 8.73
CA SER A 525 32.26 -34.35 8.00
C SER A 525 31.68 -35.46 8.86
N GLY A 526 30.41 -35.78 8.62
CA GLY A 526 29.70 -36.76 9.41
C GLY A 526 28.21 -36.79 9.10
N HIS A 527 27.43 -37.30 10.05
CA HIS A 527 25.99 -37.18 10.03
C HIS A 527 25.45 -37.00 11.45
N ALA A 528 24.40 -36.20 11.61
CA ALA A 528 23.61 -36.14 12.82
C ALA A 528 22.41 -37.08 12.71
N VAL A 529 21.97 -37.64 13.83
CA VAL A 529 20.73 -38.42 13.95
C VAL A 529 19.78 -37.66 14.85
N LEU A 530 18.63 -37.27 14.31
CA LEU A 530 17.60 -36.50 15.01
C LEU A 530 16.73 -37.40 15.89
N GLY A 531 15.89 -36.79 16.74
CA GLY A 531 15.05 -37.51 17.70
C GLY A 531 14.07 -38.53 17.07
N GLY A 532 13.67 -38.34 15.81
CA GLY A 532 12.83 -39.27 15.04
C GLY A 532 13.59 -40.43 14.37
N GLY A 533 14.93 -40.35 14.32
CA GLY A 533 15.81 -41.33 13.69
C GLY A 533 16.24 -40.99 12.26
N GLU A 534 15.74 -39.88 11.72
CA GLU A 534 16.21 -39.25 10.48
C GLU A 534 17.65 -38.75 10.64
N THR A 535 18.33 -38.55 9.51
CA THR A 535 19.75 -38.19 9.50
C THR A 535 20.02 -36.96 8.66
N VAL A 536 20.91 -36.10 9.16
CA VAL A 536 21.42 -34.92 8.45
C VAL A 536 22.89 -35.15 8.15
N PRO A 537 23.27 -35.52 6.91
CA PRO A 537 24.67 -35.55 6.51
C PRO A 537 25.24 -34.14 6.51
N PHE A 538 26.48 -33.99 6.96
CA PHE A 538 27.17 -32.71 6.90
C PHE A 538 28.63 -32.82 6.50
N SER A 539 29.15 -31.75 5.90
CA SER A 539 30.57 -31.58 5.57
C SER A 539 31.05 -30.17 5.85
N ASN A 540 32.36 -30.04 6.08
CA ASN A 540 33.04 -28.78 6.34
C ASN A 540 32.38 -27.95 7.47
N ILE A 541 32.03 -28.61 8.59
CA ILE A 541 31.43 -27.93 9.74
C ILE A 541 32.43 -27.84 10.91
N GLU A 542 32.51 -26.67 11.55
CA GLU A 542 33.41 -26.38 12.67
C GLU A 542 32.68 -26.45 14.01
N ARG A 543 31.40 -26.08 14.00
CA ARG A 543 30.54 -26.01 15.18
C ARG A 543 29.18 -26.64 14.89
N ILE A 544 28.68 -27.42 15.85
CA ILE A 544 27.31 -27.94 15.82
C ILE A 544 26.61 -27.48 17.08
N GLU A 545 25.44 -26.88 16.92
CA GLU A 545 24.59 -26.40 18.01
C GLU A 545 23.26 -27.15 18.00
N SER A 546 22.89 -27.71 19.15
CA SER A 546 21.56 -28.28 19.35
C SER A 546 20.67 -27.19 19.95
N VAL A 547 19.57 -26.84 19.28
CA VAL A 547 18.63 -25.81 19.73
C VAL A 547 17.37 -26.43 20.35
N GLU A 548 16.57 -25.67 21.12
CA GLU A 548 15.25 -26.18 21.55
C GLU A 548 14.43 -26.44 20.27
N HIS A 549 13.67 -27.54 20.20
CA HIS A 549 12.79 -27.80 19.05
C HIS A 549 11.83 -26.62 18.91
N HIS A 550 12.01 -25.82 17.86
CA HIS A 550 11.05 -24.83 17.43
C HIS A 550 10.05 -25.60 16.57
N GLU A 551 8.97 -26.10 17.20
CA GLU A 551 7.75 -26.36 16.43
C GLU A 551 7.43 -25.04 15.75
N GLY A 552 7.71 -24.94 14.44
CA GLY A 552 7.52 -23.80 13.54
C GLY A 552 7.08 -22.53 14.25
N GLY A 553 8.02 -21.60 14.42
CA GLY A 553 7.78 -20.28 15.02
C GLY A 553 6.55 -19.65 14.40
N THR A 554 5.42 -19.79 15.08
CA THR A 554 4.16 -19.16 14.71
C THR A 554 3.70 -18.44 15.95
N GLY A 555 4.03 -17.14 16.04
CA GLY A 555 3.79 -16.38 17.26
C GLY A 555 4.08 -14.90 17.19
N CYS A 556 3.38 -14.14 16.34
CA CYS A 556 3.33 -12.68 16.50
C CYS A 556 2.77 -12.27 17.89
N ILE A 557 3.11 -11.07 18.39
CA ILE A 557 2.60 -10.47 19.64
C ILE A 557 1.16 -9.95 19.42
N CYS A 558 0.18 -10.82 19.29
CA CYS A 558 -1.20 -10.40 19.02
C CYS A 558 -2.06 -10.34 20.29
N PHE A 559 -2.98 -9.38 20.32
CA PHE A 559 -4.17 -9.44 21.14
C PHE A 559 -5.19 -10.42 20.53
N THR A 560 -6.15 -10.88 21.32
CA THR A 560 -7.32 -11.58 20.77
C THR A 560 -8.52 -10.66 20.71
N ALA A 561 -9.40 -10.87 19.74
CA ALA A 561 -10.65 -10.12 19.66
C ALA A 561 -11.43 -10.18 20.97
N GLY A 562 -11.90 -9.01 21.43
CA GLY A 562 -12.55 -8.81 22.72
C GLY A 562 -11.61 -8.33 23.84
N THR A 563 -10.30 -8.26 23.59
CA THR A 563 -9.37 -7.55 24.49
C THR A 563 -9.74 -6.08 24.54
N MET A 564 -9.86 -5.50 25.74
CA MET A 564 -10.23 -4.09 25.90
C MET A 564 -8.99 -3.22 26.05
N ILE A 565 -8.83 -2.25 25.16
CA ILE A 565 -7.70 -1.32 25.10
C ILE A 565 -8.13 0.04 25.66
N ALA A 566 -7.31 0.62 26.54
CA ALA A 566 -7.61 1.92 27.13
C ALA A 566 -7.34 3.08 26.15
N THR A 567 -8.36 3.88 25.86
CA THR A 567 -8.26 5.13 25.07
C THR A 567 -8.56 6.35 25.97
N PRO A 568 -8.23 7.58 25.54
CA PRO A 568 -8.62 8.80 26.25
C PRO A 568 -10.13 8.93 26.51
N HIS A 569 -10.96 8.24 25.72
CA HIS A 569 -12.42 8.32 25.77
C HIS A 569 -13.07 7.11 26.47
N GLY A 570 -12.29 6.15 26.93
CA GLY A 570 -12.76 4.92 27.58
C GLY A 570 -12.09 3.67 27.03
N GLU A 571 -12.42 2.51 27.59
CA GLU A 571 -11.92 1.25 27.04
C GLU A 571 -12.72 0.83 25.80
N VAL A 572 -12.02 0.47 24.73
CA VAL A 572 -12.59 0.05 23.45
C VAL A 572 -12.09 -1.37 23.12
N PRO A 573 -12.92 -2.28 22.57
CA PRO A 573 -12.45 -3.57 22.10
C PRO A 573 -11.40 -3.41 21.00
N VAL A 574 -10.33 -4.22 21.03
CA VAL A 574 -9.20 -4.08 20.10
C VAL A 574 -9.60 -4.17 18.62
N GLN A 575 -10.60 -4.98 18.29
CA GLN A 575 -11.11 -5.15 16.92
C GLN A 575 -11.99 -3.99 16.41
N ALA A 576 -12.24 -2.98 17.25
CA ALA A 576 -13.01 -1.78 16.89
C ALA A 576 -12.12 -0.53 16.82
N LEU A 577 -10.79 -0.71 16.89
CA LEU A 577 -9.82 0.36 16.72
C LEU A 577 -9.41 0.42 15.25
N GLU A 578 -9.13 1.62 14.77
CA GLU A 578 -8.69 1.88 13.40
C GLU A 578 -7.36 2.64 13.37
N VAL A 579 -6.68 2.64 12.22
CA VAL A 579 -5.49 3.49 12.02
C VAL A 579 -5.89 4.95 12.29
N GLY A 580 -5.07 5.67 13.05
CA GLY A 580 -5.38 7.03 13.47
C GLY A 580 -6.03 7.13 14.86
N ASP A 581 -6.56 6.05 15.43
CA ASP A 581 -7.12 6.07 16.79
C ASP A 581 -6.06 6.33 17.86
N ARG A 582 -6.48 6.93 18.97
CA ARG A 582 -5.60 7.29 20.08
C ARG A 582 -5.70 6.32 21.25
N VAL A 583 -4.58 5.71 21.62
CA VAL A 583 -4.47 4.74 22.71
C VAL A 583 -3.61 5.30 23.85
N ILE A 584 -3.96 4.94 25.09
CA ILE A 584 -3.17 5.27 26.27
C ILE A 584 -2.00 4.28 26.37
N THR A 585 -0.79 4.80 26.27
CA THR A 585 0.46 4.06 26.44
C THR A 585 1.18 4.48 27.71
N ARG A 586 2.12 3.63 28.17
CA ARG A 586 2.86 3.84 29.42
C ARG A 586 4.01 4.83 29.25
N ASP A 587 4.69 4.78 28.11
CA ASP A 587 6.01 5.37 27.94
C ASP A 587 5.92 6.77 27.31
N SER A 588 5.13 6.92 26.25
CA SER A 588 4.97 8.21 25.54
C SER A 588 3.60 8.86 25.70
N GLY A 589 2.76 8.38 26.62
CA GLY A 589 1.46 9.00 26.91
C GLY A 589 0.37 8.56 25.94
N VAL A 590 -0.37 9.49 25.32
CA VAL A 590 -1.40 9.11 24.34
C VAL A 590 -0.76 9.07 22.96
N GLN A 591 -0.80 7.91 22.31
CA GLN A 591 -0.18 7.68 21.00
C GLN A 591 -1.22 7.28 19.96
N ARG A 592 -0.90 7.55 18.69
CA ARG A 592 -1.75 7.24 17.54
C ARG A 592 -1.37 5.87 16.98
N ILE A 593 -2.37 5.04 16.68
CA ILE A 593 -2.16 3.78 15.95
C ILE A 593 -1.73 4.14 14.52
N VAL A 594 -0.61 3.58 14.07
CA VAL A 594 -0.09 3.78 12.69
C VAL A 594 -0.39 2.59 11.79
N TRP A 595 -0.66 1.42 12.37
CA TRP A 595 -1.06 0.22 11.65
C TRP A 595 -1.84 -0.72 12.56
N ILE A 596 -2.81 -1.43 11.97
CA ILE A 596 -3.56 -2.50 12.63
C ILE A 596 -3.80 -3.64 11.63
N GLY A 597 -3.50 -4.87 12.04
CA GLY A 597 -3.74 -6.08 11.25
C GLY A 597 -4.54 -7.10 12.01
N THR A 598 -5.38 -7.83 11.28
CA THR A 598 -6.27 -8.85 11.86
C THR A 598 -6.20 -10.15 11.07
N GLN A 599 -5.92 -11.26 11.76
CA GLN A 599 -5.83 -12.59 11.16
C GLN A 599 -6.67 -13.62 11.93
N ARG A 600 -7.39 -14.48 11.21
CA ARG A 600 -8.29 -15.48 11.80
C ARG A 600 -7.77 -16.91 11.61
N PHE A 601 -7.72 -17.65 12.71
CA PHE A 601 -7.27 -19.04 12.74
C PHE A 601 -8.40 -19.98 13.16
N GLY A 602 -8.81 -20.86 12.25
CA GLY A 602 -9.75 -21.93 12.54
C GLY A 602 -9.14 -23.03 13.43
N GLY A 603 -9.99 -23.73 14.18
CA GLY A 603 -9.55 -24.74 15.15
C GLY A 603 -8.80 -25.94 14.58
N ARG A 604 -8.89 -26.21 13.26
CA ARG A 604 -8.07 -27.22 12.59
C ARG A 604 -6.61 -26.75 12.45
N LYS A 605 -6.41 -25.52 11.98
CA LYS A 605 -5.09 -24.86 11.88
C LYS A 605 -4.44 -24.73 13.26
N LEU A 606 -5.22 -24.41 14.30
CA LEU A 606 -4.73 -24.37 15.70
C LEU A 606 -4.39 -25.74 16.31
N LEU A 607 -4.87 -26.84 15.73
CA LEU A 607 -4.49 -28.21 16.11
C LEU A 607 -3.23 -28.67 15.39
N GLU A 608 -3.08 -28.25 14.13
CA GLU A 608 -1.93 -28.52 13.26
C GLU A 608 -0.70 -27.67 13.64
N HIS A 609 -0.92 -26.46 14.19
CA HIS A 609 0.12 -25.56 14.70
C HIS A 609 -0.11 -25.22 16.18
N PRO A 610 0.31 -26.09 17.12
CA PRO A 610 0.12 -25.91 18.56
C PRO A 610 0.74 -24.64 19.14
N ALA A 611 1.75 -24.10 18.46
CA ALA A 611 2.45 -22.85 18.77
C ALA A 611 1.56 -21.61 18.61
N LEU A 612 0.48 -21.66 17.82
CA LEU A 612 -0.50 -20.57 17.66
C LEU A 612 -1.63 -20.60 18.69
N ARG A 613 -1.71 -21.59 19.58
CA ARG A 613 -2.85 -21.68 20.51
C ARG A 613 -2.74 -20.63 21.61
N PRO A 614 -3.81 -19.86 21.88
CA PRO A 614 -3.75 -18.70 22.76
C PRO A 614 -3.48 -19.10 24.22
N VAL A 615 -2.91 -18.16 24.96
CA VAL A 615 -2.67 -18.27 26.41
C VAL A 615 -3.74 -17.48 27.13
N LEU A 616 -4.49 -18.16 28.01
CA LEU A 616 -5.39 -17.54 28.97
C LEU A 616 -4.61 -17.11 30.20
N ILE A 617 -4.68 -15.82 30.54
CA ILE A 617 -4.17 -15.25 31.78
C ILE A 617 -5.37 -14.77 32.59
N ARG A 618 -5.65 -15.44 33.72
CA ARG A 618 -6.77 -15.07 34.58
C ARG A 618 -6.52 -13.78 35.35
N ALA A 619 -7.60 -13.10 35.71
CA ALA A 619 -7.57 -11.91 36.54
C ALA A 619 -6.71 -12.13 37.81
N GLY A 620 -5.74 -11.24 38.04
CA GLY A 620 -4.82 -11.29 39.18
C GLY A 620 -3.63 -12.26 39.06
N ALA A 621 -3.50 -13.03 37.97
CA ALA A 621 -2.45 -14.04 37.82
C ALA A 621 -1.03 -13.49 37.60
N LEU A 622 -0.89 -12.21 37.21
CA LEU A 622 0.40 -11.53 37.03
C LEU A 622 0.90 -10.82 38.31
N GLY A 623 0.18 -10.97 39.42
CA GLY A 623 0.51 -10.29 40.67
C GLY A 623 -0.07 -8.88 40.74
N GLY A 624 -0.12 -8.31 41.95
CA GLY A 624 -0.64 -6.94 42.16
C GLY A 624 -2.12 -6.71 41.83
N GLY A 625 -2.89 -7.77 41.53
CA GLY A 625 -4.27 -7.68 41.05
C GLY A 625 -4.41 -7.59 39.53
N LEU A 626 -3.32 -7.81 38.78
CA LEU A 626 -3.27 -7.75 37.32
C LEU A 626 -3.29 -9.15 36.67
N PRO A 627 -3.81 -9.30 35.43
CA PRO A 627 -4.70 -8.34 34.77
C PRO A 627 -5.99 -8.12 35.58
N GLU A 628 -6.70 -7.03 35.35
CA GLU A 628 -7.93 -6.72 36.10
C GLU A 628 -9.08 -7.65 35.72
N ARG A 629 -9.00 -8.29 34.55
CA ARG A 629 -9.94 -9.28 34.03
C ARG A 629 -9.18 -10.41 33.31
N ASP A 630 -9.88 -11.48 32.99
CA ASP A 630 -9.30 -12.57 32.21
C ASP A 630 -8.97 -12.06 30.80
N MET A 631 -7.76 -12.36 30.33
CA MET A 631 -7.30 -11.97 29.00
C MET A 631 -6.81 -13.20 28.23
N LEU A 632 -7.09 -13.24 26.93
CA LEU A 632 -6.49 -14.17 25.99
C LEU A 632 -5.52 -13.43 25.08
N VAL A 633 -4.32 -13.97 24.93
CA VAL A 633 -3.28 -13.39 24.08
C VAL A 633 -2.56 -14.47 23.31
N SER A 634 -1.84 -14.08 22.26
CA SER A 634 -0.94 -15.01 21.57
C SER A 634 0.16 -15.51 22.53
N PRO A 635 0.77 -16.68 22.28
CA PRO A 635 1.83 -17.22 23.13
C PRO A 635 3.05 -16.30 23.29
N GLN A 636 3.30 -15.45 22.31
CA GLN A 636 4.45 -14.55 22.29
C GLN A 636 4.19 -13.19 22.90
N HIS A 637 2.92 -12.86 23.15
CA HIS A 637 2.53 -11.60 23.75
C HIS A 637 3.27 -11.34 25.06
N ARG A 638 3.92 -10.18 25.20
CA ARG A 638 4.76 -9.89 26.37
C ARG A 638 4.01 -9.10 27.41
N MET A 639 3.99 -9.66 28.61
CA MET A 639 3.38 -9.04 29.78
C MET A 639 4.44 -8.28 30.58
N LEU A 640 4.10 -7.07 31.01
CA LEU A 640 4.94 -6.32 31.93
C LEU A 640 4.88 -6.93 33.32
N LEU A 641 6.03 -7.35 33.83
CA LEU A 641 6.18 -7.82 35.20
C LEU A 641 6.87 -6.74 36.03
N VAL A 642 6.17 -6.29 37.07
CA VAL A 642 6.69 -5.27 37.99
C VAL A 642 6.73 -5.85 39.39
N SER A 643 7.93 -6.08 39.92
CA SER A 643 8.09 -6.52 41.30
C SER A 643 9.43 -6.08 41.89
N ARG A 644 9.48 -5.94 43.22
CA ARG A 644 10.73 -5.64 43.94
C ARG A 644 11.77 -6.76 43.80
N GLU A 645 11.32 -7.98 43.51
CA GLU A 645 12.20 -9.13 43.31
C GLU A 645 12.83 -9.12 41.92
N VAL A 646 12.09 -8.66 40.91
CA VAL A 646 12.62 -8.41 39.55
C VAL A 646 13.78 -7.41 39.61
N ASP A 647 13.62 -6.30 40.32
CA ASP A 647 14.67 -5.29 40.55
C ASP A 647 15.93 -5.90 41.21
N LEU A 648 15.74 -6.77 42.20
CA LEU A 648 16.85 -7.44 42.88
C LEU A 648 17.56 -8.50 42.02
N LEU A 649 16.83 -9.17 41.12
CA LEU A 649 17.34 -10.27 40.30
C LEU A 649 18.01 -9.77 39.01
N TYR A 650 17.44 -8.74 38.37
CA TYR A 650 17.85 -8.28 37.05
C TYR A 650 18.40 -6.85 37.02
N GLY A 651 18.33 -6.13 38.14
CA GLY A 651 18.78 -4.74 38.25
C GLY A 651 17.84 -3.73 37.58
N GLU A 652 16.66 -4.18 37.15
CA GLU A 652 15.65 -3.39 36.47
C GLU A 652 14.30 -3.55 37.20
N PRO A 653 13.56 -2.47 37.49
CA PRO A 653 12.30 -2.55 38.22
C PRO A 653 11.13 -3.11 37.39
N GLU A 654 11.29 -3.16 36.07
CA GLU A 654 10.28 -3.58 35.12
C GLU A 654 10.92 -4.48 34.06
N VAL A 655 10.35 -5.66 33.81
CA VAL A 655 10.81 -6.61 32.79
C VAL A 655 9.64 -7.16 32.00
N LEU A 656 9.92 -7.63 30.78
CA LEU A 656 8.93 -8.27 29.92
C LEU A 656 9.08 -9.79 29.93
N ALA A 657 7.95 -10.49 29.91
CA ALA A 657 7.91 -11.94 29.77
C ALA A 657 6.82 -12.37 28.77
N ALA A 658 7.20 -13.17 27.77
CA ALA A 658 6.24 -13.79 26.85
C ALA A 658 5.24 -14.68 27.59
N ALA A 659 3.98 -14.66 27.17
CA ALA A 659 2.90 -15.42 27.78
C ALA A 659 3.22 -16.92 27.85
N ARG A 660 3.85 -17.50 26.81
CA ARG A 660 4.31 -18.89 26.76
C ARG A 660 5.28 -19.25 27.88
N HIS A 661 6.11 -18.31 28.32
CA HIS A 661 7.05 -18.52 29.44
C HIS A 661 6.35 -18.48 30.81
N LEU A 662 5.13 -17.96 30.89
CA LEU A 662 4.31 -17.89 32.10
C LEU A 662 3.37 -19.09 32.26
N VAL A 663 3.14 -19.86 31.19
CA VAL A 663 2.28 -21.05 31.19
C VAL A 663 2.71 -22.05 32.27
N GLY A 664 1.73 -22.56 33.02
CA GLY A 664 1.93 -23.48 34.14
C GLY A 664 2.01 -22.78 35.50
N ARG A 665 1.99 -21.44 35.53
CA ARG A 665 1.74 -20.67 36.76
C ARG A 665 0.25 -20.72 37.14
N PRO A 666 -0.10 -20.56 38.43
CA PRO A 666 -1.50 -20.54 38.86
C PRO A 666 -2.31 -19.48 38.09
N GLY A 667 -3.33 -19.93 37.34
CA GLY A 667 -4.19 -19.03 36.57
C GLY A 667 -3.69 -18.66 35.18
N ILE A 668 -2.58 -19.26 34.71
CA ILE A 668 -2.04 -19.05 33.35
C ILE A 668 -1.91 -20.39 32.63
N GLU A 669 -2.70 -20.58 31.58
CA GLU A 669 -2.76 -21.84 30.83
C GLU A 669 -2.95 -21.60 29.33
N GLN A 670 -2.32 -22.45 28.50
CA GLN A 670 -2.59 -22.47 27.07
C GLN A 670 -3.93 -23.18 26.84
N VAL A 671 -4.81 -22.59 26.03
CA VAL A 671 -6.18 -23.09 25.85
C VAL A 671 -6.42 -23.56 24.41
N THR A 672 -7.25 -24.59 24.28
CA THR A 672 -7.74 -25.03 22.97
C THR A 672 -8.98 -24.24 22.60
N ALA A 673 -8.90 -23.49 21.50
CA ALA A 673 -10.00 -22.73 20.95
C ALA A 673 -10.53 -23.38 19.67
N ARG A 674 -11.83 -23.15 19.37
CA ARG A 674 -12.43 -23.58 18.09
C ARG A 674 -12.07 -22.67 16.94
N GLU A 675 -11.72 -21.43 17.26
CA GLU A 675 -11.30 -20.36 16.37
C GLU A 675 -10.68 -19.27 17.26
N VAL A 676 -9.70 -18.54 16.72
CA VAL A 676 -9.12 -17.36 17.36
C VAL A 676 -8.91 -16.29 16.30
N GLU A 677 -9.31 -15.07 16.61
CA GLU A 677 -8.97 -13.88 15.84
C GLU A 677 -7.86 -13.14 16.59
N TYR A 678 -6.73 -12.99 15.91
CA TYR A 678 -5.57 -12.27 16.40
C TYR A 678 -5.55 -10.88 15.78
N VAL A 679 -5.40 -9.87 16.64
CA VAL A 679 -5.31 -8.45 16.26
C VAL A 679 -3.98 -7.91 16.75
N HIS A 680 -3.22 -7.26 15.88
CA HIS A 680 -1.98 -6.59 16.22
C HIS A 680 -2.10 -5.10 15.92
N ILE A 681 -1.64 -4.25 16.84
CA ILE A 681 -1.65 -2.79 16.70
C ILE A 681 -0.23 -2.27 16.89
N MET A 682 0.13 -1.28 16.09
CA MET A 682 1.46 -0.67 16.07
C MET A 682 1.40 0.84 16.26
N PHE A 683 2.52 1.39 16.74
CA PHE A 683 2.74 2.83 16.98
C PHE A 683 4.06 3.25 16.35
N GLU A 684 4.28 4.56 16.18
CA GLU A 684 5.57 5.11 15.71
C GLU A 684 6.76 4.72 16.60
N ARG A 685 6.49 4.32 17.86
CA ARG A 685 7.51 3.97 18.86
C ARG A 685 7.12 2.73 19.64
N HIS A 686 8.08 2.14 20.35
CA HIS A 686 7.83 1.03 21.27
C HIS A 686 7.00 1.53 22.43
N GLU A 687 5.82 0.95 22.57
CA GLU A 687 4.85 1.37 23.57
C GLU A 687 4.32 0.17 24.34
N LEU A 688 4.08 0.37 25.63
CA LEU A 688 3.26 -0.56 26.41
C LEU A 688 1.83 -0.02 26.46
N VAL A 689 0.89 -0.84 26.01
CA VAL A 689 -0.54 -0.53 26.00
C VAL A 689 -1.20 -1.09 27.25
N LEU A 690 -2.18 -0.36 27.78
CA LEU A 690 -3.01 -0.86 28.86
C LEU A 690 -4.17 -1.68 28.27
N ALA A 691 -4.03 -3.01 28.36
CA ALA A 691 -4.97 -3.99 27.84
C ALA A 691 -5.55 -4.83 28.97
N ASP A 692 -6.88 -4.87 29.10
CA ASP A 692 -7.57 -5.62 30.16
C ASP A 692 -7.06 -5.33 31.59
N GLY A 693 -6.56 -4.09 31.78
CA GLY A 693 -6.00 -3.59 33.02
C GLY A 693 -4.55 -3.98 33.29
N ALA A 694 -3.90 -4.79 32.45
CA ALA A 694 -2.47 -5.06 32.51
C ALA A 694 -1.69 -4.25 31.45
N TRP A 695 -0.47 -3.85 31.79
CA TRP A 695 0.46 -3.31 30.80
C TRP A 695 1.08 -4.45 30.01
N SER A 696 0.91 -4.44 28.71
CA SER A 696 1.52 -5.40 27.80
C SER A 696 2.06 -4.70 26.57
N GLU A 697 2.97 -5.38 25.89
CA GLU A 697 3.69 -4.83 24.76
C GLU A 697 2.79 -4.74 23.51
N SER A 698 2.77 -3.56 22.88
CA SER A 698 2.46 -3.41 21.46
C SER A 698 3.78 -3.18 20.73
N PHE A 699 4.02 -3.90 19.64
CA PHE A 699 5.33 -3.93 19.01
C PHE A 699 5.61 -2.65 18.18
N GLN A 700 6.89 -2.42 17.87
CA GLN A 700 7.41 -1.25 17.18
C GLN A 700 7.96 -1.67 15.81
N PRO A 701 7.53 -1.03 14.71
CA PRO A 701 8.41 -0.77 13.59
C PRO A 701 8.55 0.74 13.45
N GLY A 702 9.68 1.27 13.92
CA GLY A 702 10.18 2.53 13.38
C GLY A 702 10.84 2.18 12.05
N ASP A 703 10.25 2.70 10.96
CA ASP A 703 10.68 2.53 9.57
C ASP A 703 10.90 1.09 9.17
N TRP A 704 9.89 0.22 9.37
CA TRP A 704 9.84 -1.15 8.84
C TRP A 704 11.11 -2.03 8.93
N SER A 705 12.06 -1.67 9.78
CA SER A 705 13.30 -2.41 9.93
C SER A 705 13.07 -3.46 11.01
N LEU A 706 12.53 -4.59 10.61
CA LEU A 706 13.37 -5.52 9.86
C LEU A 706 14.81 -5.81 10.38
N GLY A 707 15.45 -4.94 11.16
CA GLY A 707 16.89 -4.98 11.45
C GLY A 707 17.25 -5.14 12.93
N THR A 708 16.30 -4.90 13.85
CA THR A 708 16.58 -4.96 15.31
C THR A 708 15.87 -6.09 16.06
N VAL A 709 15.04 -6.87 15.35
CA VAL A 709 14.32 -8.03 15.89
C VAL A 709 15.14 -9.28 15.59
N GLY A 710 15.19 -10.26 16.50
CA GLY A 710 15.81 -11.55 16.17
C GLY A 710 15.07 -12.23 15.01
N ALA A 711 15.79 -12.89 14.10
CA ALA A 711 15.27 -13.54 12.89
C ALA A 711 14.01 -14.39 13.15
N GLU A 712 13.98 -15.16 14.25
CA GLU A 712 12.80 -15.95 14.66
C GLU A 712 11.50 -15.12 14.81
N GLN A 713 11.58 -13.91 15.38
CA GLN A 713 10.40 -13.06 15.64
C GLN A 713 9.90 -12.34 14.40
N ARG A 714 10.77 -12.23 13.39
CA ARG A 714 10.53 -11.57 12.11
C ARG A 714 9.78 -12.50 11.16
N ALA A 715 10.31 -13.71 10.99
CA ALA A 715 9.61 -14.78 10.29
C ALA A 715 8.23 -15.05 10.93
N GLU A 716 8.14 -15.01 12.26
CA GLU A 716 6.89 -15.22 13.00
C GLU A 716 5.78 -14.17 12.73
N ILE A 717 6.13 -12.91 12.43
CA ILE A 717 5.14 -11.82 12.21
C ILE A 717 4.66 -11.79 10.75
N CYS A 718 5.58 -11.96 9.80
CA CYS A 718 5.25 -12.02 8.37
C CYS A 718 4.45 -13.30 8.02
N ALA A 719 4.68 -14.42 8.72
CA ALA A 719 3.87 -15.64 8.55
C ALA A 719 2.40 -15.50 8.98
N ILE A 720 2.05 -14.47 9.77
CA ILE A 720 0.68 -14.21 10.24
C ILE A 720 0.05 -13.03 9.48
N PHE A 721 0.87 -12.04 9.14
CA PHE A 721 0.52 -10.81 8.43
C PHE A 721 1.51 -10.63 7.27
N PRO A 722 1.31 -11.32 6.13
CA PRO A 722 2.21 -11.25 4.97
C PRO A 722 2.39 -9.82 4.45
N GLU A 723 1.37 -8.97 4.58
CA GLU A 723 1.39 -7.55 4.24
C GLU A 723 2.44 -6.73 5.02
N LEU A 724 2.98 -7.30 6.11
CA LEU A 724 4.08 -6.70 6.87
C LEU A 724 5.48 -7.00 6.27
N ALA A 725 5.58 -7.86 5.25
CA ALA A 725 6.78 -7.98 4.44
C ALA A 725 6.89 -6.85 3.40
N GLU A 726 5.74 -6.33 2.95
CA GLU A 726 5.64 -5.40 1.81
C GLU A 726 6.06 -3.97 2.15
N ALA A 727 5.66 -3.38 3.29
CA ALA A 727 5.86 -1.94 3.45
C ALA A 727 7.22 -1.51 4.04
N VAL A 728 8.24 -2.38 3.98
CA VAL A 728 9.63 -2.02 4.26
C VAL A 728 10.11 -0.94 3.31
N GLY A 729 10.41 0.29 3.77
CA GLY A 729 11.13 1.25 2.91
C GLY A 729 10.90 2.76 3.04
N GLN A 730 9.93 3.29 3.79
CA GLN A 730 9.74 4.76 3.79
C GLN A 730 10.79 5.53 4.61
N ASP A 731 11.52 6.42 3.93
CA ASP A 731 12.73 7.17 4.32
C ASP A 731 12.58 8.06 5.58
N ARG A 732 12.83 7.53 6.80
CA ARG A 732 12.81 8.25 8.11
C ARG A 732 13.83 7.69 9.15
N PRO A 733 14.09 8.35 10.31
CA PRO A 733 15.38 8.23 11.00
C PRO A 733 15.46 7.21 12.16
N VAL A 734 16.47 6.33 12.07
CA VAL A 734 17.21 5.60 13.14
C VAL A 734 16.37 4.77 14.14
N ALA A 735 16.45 3.45 13.98
CA ALA A 735 15.97 2.41 14.90
C ALA A 735 16.29 2.69 16.38
N MET A 736 15.27 2.61 17.26
CA MET A 736 15.42 2.71 18.71
C MET A 736 15.24 1.34 19.38
N PRO A 737 16.16 0.90 20.26
CA PRO A 737 16.06 -0.40 20.92
C PRO A 737 14.89 -0.48 21.91
N ALA A 738 14.35 -1.69 22.10
CA ALA A 738 13.31 -1.97 23.10
C ALA A 738 13.71 -1.42 24.49
N ALA A 739 12.82 -0.62 25.10
CA ALA A 739 13.13 0.13 26.32
C ALA A 739 13.32 -0.77 27.57
N ARG A 740 12.89 -2.04 27.53
CA ARG A 740 12.89 -2.96 28.67
C ARG A 740 13.44 -4.33 28.31
N ARG A 741 14.19 -4.92 29.25
CA ARG A 741 14.73 -6.27 29.11
C ARG A 741 13.61 -7.30 29.04
N SER A 742 13.66 -8.13 28.02
CA SER A 742 12.81 -9.31 27.89
C SER A 742 13.51 -10.56 28.45
N LEU A 743 12.77 -11.34 29.24
CA LEU A 743 13.28 -12.52 29.92
C LEU A 743 13.10 -13.79 29.08
N LYS A 744 14.16 -14.60 29.00
CA LYS A 744 14.11 -15.97 28.46
C LYS A 744 13.33 -16.90 29.39
N LYS A 745 12.81 -18.01 28.86
CA LYS A 745 12.01 -19.02 29.60
C LYS A 745 12.60 -19.43 30.94
N HIS A 746 13.92 -19.64 31.02
CA HIS A 746 14.60 -20.03 32.25
C HIS A 746 14.75 -18.88 33.25
N GLU A 747 14.86 -17.64 32.78
CA GLU A 747 14.91 -16.44 33.61
C GLU A 747 13.54 -16.15 34.22
N VAL A 748 12.46 -16.24 33.42
CA VAL A 748 11.09 -16.05 33.93
C VAL A 748 10.80 -16.96 35.12
N LYS A 749 11.31 -18.20 35.14
CA LYS A 749 11.11 -19.14 36.28
C LYS A 749 11.65 -18.64 37.62
N LEU A 750 12.58 -17.68 37.62
CA LEU A 750 13.17 -17.12 38.84
C LEU A 750 12.31 -15.99 39.44
N VAL A 751 11.37 -15.43 38.68
CA VAL A 751 10.47 -14.35 39.10
C VAL A 751 9.26 -14.92 39.84
N VAL A 752 9.02 -14.49 41.08
CA VAL A 752 7.77 -14.76 41.80
C VAL A 752 6.78 -13.63 41.50
N LEU A 753 5.55 -13.98 41.14
CA LEU A 753 4.44 -13.05 40.85
C LEU A 753 3.53 -12.88 42.07
#